data_AF-A0A084QS50-F1
#
_entry.id   AF-A0A084QS50-F1
#
_cell.length_a   1.000
_cell.length_b   1.000
_cell.length_c   1.000
_cell.angle_alpha   90.00
_cell.angle_beta   90.00
_cell.angle_gamma   90.00
#
_symmetry.space_group_name_H-M   'P 1'
#
loop_
_entity.id
_entity.type
_entity.pdbx_description
1 polymer ?
#
loop_
_entity_poly.entity_id
_entity_poly.type
_entity_poly.pdbx_seq_one_letter_code
_entity_poly.pdbx_strand_id
1 'polypeptide(L)'
;MATAASNSAQDVDEPSYVDYETFLAPDFRPSSFANTLVVATNNPNDSPLDLSTPLSRVLFDAQEVDSHIDQLTTRSAVPLLRYTQQQTSASGRIISELDAQIKSLNDSYRQLEREVVDKHAEADEVRQVALRLWETLRLGQAVARCLQLGRQLEIQHSELASTGKDDYSALVRCSHTILSLREILESRAPGEEGHGLHRVDAIRTLQDQVVNPVERSVRETAERIVRDFAIPANMTFAQGEEARAKMVWAINTLYLLSPTLAVKPDKWTPRLLLQNLETYVRSALQISITSLARSLGQLPTLEKALADVTAKCQNIVSLELILESTKPPPHPLFPGPASPHHKVPSLLQPLLAHLETGSLPSYFWRTMASSLAARVQDIVSRGGVVARTLRTNKGSVGDAIRLAVARGSLPPSAMVDGKTKPKQGNWDRESAVMVGSVVNNLGSGPTPPPTLTCIEWSLYARLTAWLGCFTVSAWCNPARPTPCFTSSIFLFHITSNGSISIIDFFVFPKQAVAMAPNQGLVHLKEYDIKNSNVELIGTDIDHRVKYNSAVTEPAWHEGGVGEEAGLYIWRIEDFQVVPWPRNKYGTFYDGDSFIVLHSFKVGEREGQEHLVHDIFFWLGAHTSQDEAGVAAYKTVELDEFLHGSAVQHREVQQAPSDDFLTLFPRMSIRSGGMASGFRHVEEETPQDITTLLRVFKNPSANGIVVYEVEPTWRSLDNADVFVLDKGDKVWVWQGKDCSPMEKAKAAQVVHDMILAKHAEVEVLAQAESRSRRVVDLLGGDADTPFDFHQPRPIASGTHIHDGDASSRPQRLFRFSDESGRLEFSLVRDGGPISHRDLDSSDVFLLDDAGRAIWVWEGRGASRAEKAKWLHVAQAYARHIQGEDEQAYLTPIAKVVEGNESRAFLKAIEA
;
A
#
# COMPACT_ATOMS: atom_id res chain seq x y z
N MET A 1 -26.60 -57.04 37.16
CA MET A 1 -27.05 -58.04 38.14
C MET A 1 -27.92 -59.07 37.44
N ALA A 2 -27.34 -60.19 37.01
CA ALA A 2 -27.99 -61.47 36.79
C ALA A 2 -26.88 -62.51 36.63
N THR A 3 -26.60 -63.19 37.73
CA THR A 3 -25.72 -64.34 37.86
C THR A 3 -26.18 -65.46 36.93
N ALA A 4 -25.46 -65.68 35.83
CA ALA A 4 -25.62 -66.89 35.03
C ALA A 4 -24.64 -67.94 35.56
N ALA A 5 -25.22 -69.01 36.07
CA ALA A 5 -24.56 -70.10 36.77
C ALA A 5 -23.41 -70.70 35.97
N SER A 6 -22.27 -70.78 36.64
CA SER A 6 -21.17 -71.70 36.36
C SER A 6 -21.70 -73.14 36.35
N ASN A 7 -22.11 -73.64 35.19
CA ASN A 7 -22.13 -75.07 34.95
C ASN A 7 -20.74 -75.45 34.45
N SER A 8 -19.90 -75.81 35.41
CA SER A 8 -18.66 -76.56 35.22
C SER A 8 -19.00 -77.92 34.60
N ALA A 9 -19.11 -77.96 33.27
CA ALA A 9 -18.85 -79.19 32.53
C ALA A 9 -17.34 -79.35 32.52
N GLN A 10 -16.85 -80.23 33.41
CA GLN A 10 -15.52 -80.79 33.31
C GLN A 10 -15.46 -81.59 32.01
N ASP A 11 -15.21 -80.93 30.88
CA ASP A 11 -14.62 -81.59 29.73
C ASP A 11 -13.15 -81.79 30.10
N VAL A 12 -12.83 -83.03 30.45
CA VAL A 12 -11.45 -83.51 30.44
C VAL A 12 -10.99 -83.30 29.01
N ASP A 13 -10.24 -82.23 28.75
CA ASP A 13 -9.44 -82.12 27.53
C ASP A 13 -8.56 -83.37 27.52
N GLU A 14 -8.95 -84.38 26.73
CA GLU A 14 -7.98 -85.35 26.30
C GLU A 14 -6.83 -84.54 25.70
N PRO A 15 -5.58 -84.73 26.17
CA PRO A 15 -4.47 -83.99 25.62
C PRO A 15 -4.36 -84.34 24.15
N SER A 16 -4.88 -83.46 23.28
CA SER A 16 -4.72 -83.58 21.86
C SER A 16 -3.22 -83.53 21.60
N TYR A 17 -2.73 -84.49 20.82
CA TYR A 17 -1.33 -84.51 20.40
C TYR A 17 -1.01 -83.39 19.40
N VAL A 18 -2.03 -82.63 18.98
CA VAL A 18 -1.91 -81.42 18.16
C VAL A 18 -1.67 -80.22 19.07
N ASP A 19 -0.55 -79.54 18.85
CA ASP A 19 -0.18 -78.32 19.57
C ASP A 19 -0.95 -77.10 19.04
N TYR A 20 -2.17 -76.91 19.54
CA TYR A 20 -3.03 -75.79 19.14
C TYR A 20 -2.48 -74.42 19.55
N GLU A 21 -1.62 -74.34 20.59
CA GLU A 21 -1.01 -73.08 21.01
C GLU A 21 -0.06 -72.55 19.93
N THR A 22 0.71 -73.44 19.31
CA THR A 22 1.58 -73.09 18.18
C THR A 22 0.78 -72.58 16.96
N PHE A 23 -0.41 -73.13 16.69
CA PHE A 23 -1.25 -72.70 15.55
C PHE A 23 -2.03 -71.40 15.79
N LEU A 24 -2.36 -71.09 17.04
CA LEU A 24 -3.10 -69.89 17.42
C LEU A 24 -2.19 -68.70 17.78
N ALA A 25 -0.87 -68.91 17.77
CA ALA A 25 0.10 -67.87 18.08
C ALA A 25 0.11 -66.76 17.00
N PRO A 26 0.15 -65.48 17.39
CA PRO A 26 0.09 -64.35 16.45
C PRO A 26 1.31 -64.25 15.52
N ASP A 27 2.39 -64.96 15.83
CA ASP A 27 3.64 -65.06 15.07
C ASP A 27 3.78 -66.35 14.24
N PHE A 28 2.74 -67.20 14.21
CA PHE A 28 2.77 -68.44 13.44
C PHE A 28 3.00 -68.18 11.94
N ARG A 29 4.06 -68.78 11.39
CA ARG A 29 4.39 -68.73 9.96
C ARG A 29 4.45 -70.14 9.37
N PRO A 30 3.60 -70.49 8.37
CA PRO A 30 3.55 -71.83 7.79
C PRO A 30 4.90 -72.32 7.24
N SER A 31 5.68 -71.42 6.63
CA SER A 31 7.00 -71.75 6.06
C SER A 31 8.05 -72.08 7.13
N SER A 32 8.03 -71.37 8.27
CA SER A 32 8.92 -71.61 9.40
C SER A 32 8.60 -72.93 10.08
N PHE A 33 7.31 -73.21 10.27
CA PHE A 33 6.81 -74.46 10.83
C PHE A 33 7.15 -75.67 9.95
N ALA A 34 6.90 -75.57 8.64
CA ALA A 34 7.26 -76.61 7.67
C ALA A 34 8.78 -76.88 7.64
N ASN A 35 9.60 -75.83 7.70
CA ASN A 35 11.07 -75.98 7.76
C ASN A 35 11.51 -76.69 9.05
N THR A 36 10.91 -76.33 10.19
CA THR A 36 11.21 -76.97 11.48
C THR A 36 10.86 -78.46 11.47
N LEU A 37 9.73 -78.84 10.85
CA LEU A 37 9.32 -80.24 10.67
C LEU A 37 10.25 -81.04 9.76
N VAL A 38 10.70 -80.45 8.65
CA VAL A 38 11.64 -81.09 7.72
C VAL A 38 13.00 -81.32 8.39
N VAL A 39 13.50 -80.35 9.15
CA VAL A 39 14.75 -80.47 9.92
C VAL A 39 14.63 -81.47 11.07
N ALA A 40 13.46 -81.57 11.71
CA ALA A 40 13.24 -82.52 12.80
C ALA A 40 13.13 -83.98 12.33
N THR A 41 12.72 -84.21 11.08
CA THR A 41 12.47 -85.55 10.52
C THR A 41 13.63 -86.11 9.69
N ASN A 42 14.63 -85.29 9.34
CA ASN A 42 15.76 -85.69 8.48
C ASN A 42 17.12 -85.46 9.17
N ASN A 43 18.09 -86.34 8.91
CA ASN A 43 19.47 -86.19 9.40
C ASN A 43 20.33 -85.45 8.33
N PRO A 44 21.30 -84.57 8.67
CA PRO A 44 22.04 -83.78 7.69
C PRO A 44 22.91 -84.59 6.71
N ASN A 45 23.09 -85.89 6.97
CA ASN A 45 23.89 -86.80 6.14
C ASN A 45 23.04 -87.71 5.24
N ASP A 46 21.71 -87.61 5.28
CA ASP A 46 20.83 -88.44 4.46
C ASP A 46 20.71 -87.89 3.03
N SER A 47 20.97 -88.75 2.04
CA SER A 47 20.69 -88.48 0.62
C SER A 47 19.96 -89.68 0.02
N PRO A 48 18.71 -89.57 -0.46
CA PRO A 48 17.86 -88.38 -0.61
C PRO A 48 17.09 -87.95 0.66
N LEU A 49 16.68 -86.68 0.71
CA LEU A 49 15.85 -86.08 1.77
C LEU A 49 14.43 -86.68 1.76
N ASP A 50 13.93 -87.13 2.91
CA ASP A 50 12.57 -87.67 3.06
C ASP A 50 11.56 -86.56 3.36
N LEU A 51 10.69 -86.27 2.38
CA LEU A 51 9.58 -85.33 2.52
C LEU A 51 8.24 -86.04 2.82
N SER A 52 8.18 -87.36 2.73
CA SER A 52 6.94 -88.10 2.89
C SER A 52 6.48 -88.13 4.35
N THR A 53 7.42 -88.30 5.28
CA THR A 53 7.18 -88.31 6.72
C THR A 53 6.64 -86.96 7.25
N PRO A 54 7.28 -85.79 7.02
CA PRO A 54 6.74 -84.50 7.49
C PRO A 54 5.41 -84.13 6.82
N LEU A 55 5.21 -84.49 5.55
CA LEU A 55 3.94 -84.26 4.85
C LEU A 55 2.81 -85.07 5.48
N SER A 56 3.04 -86.35 5.77
CA SER A 56 2.04 -87.21 6.42
C SER A 56 1.63 -86.65 7.78
N ARG A 57 2.60 -86.14 8.57
CA ARG A 57 2.35 -85.53 9.88
C ARG A 57 1.41 -84.32 9.79
N VAL A 58 1.70 -83.39 8.88
CA VAL A 58 0.85 -82.20 8.66
C VAL A 58 -0.56 -82.58 8.20
N LEU A 59 -0.69 -83.59 7.34
CA LEU A 59 -2.00 -84.05 6.88
C LEU A 59 -2.82 -84.67 8.01
N PHE A 60 -2.19 -85.43 8.92
CA PHE A 60 -2.87 -85.94 10.11
C PHE A 60 -3.28 -84.81 11.06
N ASP A 61 -2.42 -83.83 11.29
CA ASP A 61 -2.73 -82.69 12.17
C ASP A 61 -3.90 -81.85 11.59
N ALA A 62 -3.92 -81.63 10.27
CA ALA A 62 -5.02 -80.93 9.60
C ALA A 62 -6.36 -81.69 9.70
N GLN A 63 -6.34 -83.01 9.47
CA GLN A 63 -7.56 -83.84 9.61
C GLN A 63 -8.12 -83.83 11.03
N GLU A 64 -7.24 -83.82 12.04
CA GLU A 64 -7.64 -83.76 13.43
C GLU A 64 -8.23 -82.38 13.80
N VAL A 65 -7.63 -81.30 13.31
CA VAL A 65 -8.18 -79.93 13.46
C VAL A 65 -9.57 -79.84 12.85
N ASP A 66 -9.77 -80.33 11.63
CA ASP A 66 -11.07 -80.31 10.96
C ASP A 66 -12.11 -81.13 11.73
N SER A 67 -11.73 -82.33 12.20
CA SER A 67 -12.62 -83.16 13.03
C SER A 67 -12.99 -82.47 14.34
N HIS A 68 -12.03 -81.78 14.97
CA HIS A 68 -12.27 -81.06 16.21
C HIS A 68 -13.20 -79.86 16.01
N ILE A 69 -13.02 -79.10 14.93
CA ILE A 69 -13.91 -78.00 14.55
C ILE A 69 -15.33 -78.52 14.31
N ASP A 70 -15.49 -79.62 13.57
CA ASP A 70 -16.79 -80.24 13.32
C ASP A 70 -17.45 -80.73 14.61
N GLN A 71 -16.68 -81.32 15.52
CA GLN A 71 -17.19 -81.76 16.82
C GLN A 71 -17.63 -80.58 17.69
N LEU A 72 -16.81 -79.53 17.78
CA LEU A 72 -17.12 -78.32 18.55
C LEU A 72 -18.34 -77.60 18.00
N THR A 73 -18.40 -77.41 16.68
CA THR A 73 -19.53 -76.75 16.02
C THR A 73 -20.81 -77.56 16.15
N THR A 74 -20.75 -78.89 16.01
CA THR A 74 -21.92 -79.76 16.19
C THR A 74 -22.39 -79.78 17.64
N ARG A 75 -21.47 -79.82 18.61
CA ARG A 75 -21.76 -79.82 20.06
C ARG A 75 -22.33 -78.47 20.53
N SER A 76 -21.89 -77.36 19.93
CA SER A 76 -22.27 -75.99 20.32
C SER A 76 -23.20 -75.27 19.34
N ALA A 77 -23.78 -75.98 18.36
CA ALA A 77 -24.63 -75.42 17.31
C ALA A 77 -25.81 -74.59 17.86
N VAL A 78 -26.48 -75.11 18.90
CA VAL A 78 -27.66 -74.45 19.47
C VAL A 78 -27.30 -73.12 20.19
N PRO A 79 -26.29 -73.06 21.07
CA PRO A 79 -25.78 -71.81 21.63
C PRO A 79 -25.41 -70.75 20.57
N LEU A 80 -24.70 -71.15 19.51
CA LEU A 80 -24.26 -70.24 18.44
C LEU A 80 -25.45 -69.64 17.66
N LEU A 81 -26.41 -70.47 17.27
CA LEU A 81 -27.64 -70.01 16.61
C LEU A 81 -28.48 -69.09 17.50
N ARG A 82 -28.53 -69.37 18.80
CA ARG A 82 -29.30 -68.56 19.76
C ARG A 82 -28.62 -67.20 19.97
N TYR A 83 -27.30 -67.16 20.00
CA TYR A 83 -26.51 -65.91 20.10
C TYR A 83 -26.71 -65.03 18.85
N THR A 84 -26.56 -65.59 17.65
CA THR A 84 -26.73 -64.83 16.39
C THR A 84 -28.17 -64.32 16.23
N GLN A 85 -29.18 -65.12 16.61
CA GLN A 85 -30.57 -64.68 16.60
C GLN A 85 -30.83 -63.51 17.57
N GLN A 86 -30.29 -63.56 18.78
CA GLN A 86 -30.42 -62.49 19.77
C GLN A 86 -29.75 -61.20 19.29
N GLN A 87 -28.55 -61.30 18.72
CA GLN A 87 -27.82 -60.16 18.17
C GLN A 87 -28.58 -59.51 17.00
N THR A 88 -29.13 -60.33 16.09
CA THR A 88 -29.95 -59.84 14.96
C THR A 88 -31.22 -59.14 15.46
N SER A 89 -31.88 -59.69 16.48
CA SER A 89 -33.10 -59.12 17.08
C SER A 89 -32.84 -57.83 17.88
N ALA A 90 -31.65 -57.70 18.49
CA ALA A 90 -31.23 -56.47 19.16
C ALA A 90 -30.93 -55.37 18.12
N SER A 91 -30.19 -55.71 17.07
CA SER A 91 -29.89 -54.80 15.96
C SER A 91 -31.17 -54.25 15.32
N GLY A 92 -32.17 -55.11 15.05
CA GLY A 92 -33.44 -54.69 14.47
C GLY A 92 -34.20 -53.66 15.33
N ARG A 93 -34.19 -53.84 16.65
CA ARG A 93 -34.82 -52.89 17.59
C ARG A 93 -34.11 -51.53 17.61
N ILE A 94 -32.78 -51.54 17.59
CA ILE A 94 -31.98 -50.31 17.58
C ILE A 94 -32.25 -49.52 16.29
N ILE A 95 -32.25 -50.19 15.14
CA ILE A 95 -32.52 -49.55 13.85
C ILE A 95 -33.92 -48.93 13.83
N SER A 96 -34.94 -49.64 14.31
CA SER A 96 -36.31 -49.11 14.31
C SER A 96 -36.48 -47.86 15.17
N GLU A 97 -35.79 -47.78 16.31
CA GLU A 97 -35.84 -46.61 17.18
C GLU A 97 -35.07 -45.44 16.57
N LEU A 98 -33.90 -45.71 15.99
CA LEU A 98 -33.08 -44.70 15.33
C LEU A 98 -33.78 -44.09 14.11
N ASP A 99 -34.43 -44.91 13.28
CA ASP A 99 -35.17 -44.44 12.10
C ASP A 99 -36.32 -43.49 12.48
N ALA A 100 -37.03 -43.79 13.58
CA ALA A 100 -38.10 -42.92 14.07
C ALA A 100 -37.57 -41.54 14.50
N GLN A 101 -36.45 -41.52 15.22
CA GLN A 101 -35.81 -40.28 15.69
C GLN A 101 -35.22 -39.47 14.51
N ILE A 102 -34.56 -40.14 13.56
CA ILE A 102 -34.03 -39.51 12.34
C ILE A 102 -35.16 -38.87 11.55
N LYS A 103 -36.31 -39.54 11.42
CA LYS A 103 -37.46 -38.99 10.69
C LYS A 103 -38.02 -37.74 11.37
N SER A 104 -38.18 -37.77 12.69
CA SER A 104 -38.62 -36.59 13.47
C SER A 104 -37.66 -35.41 13.31
N LEU A 105 -36.36 -35.68 13.34
CA LEU A 105 -35.33 -34.66 13.18
C LEU A 105 -35.37 -34.06 11.77
N ASN A 106 -35.47 -34.88 10.73
CA ASN A 106 -35.59 -34.43 9.35
C ASN A 106 -36.85 -33.58 9.12
N ASP A 107 -37.98 -33.93 9.72
CA ASP A 107 -39.20 -33.14 9.61
C ASP A 107 -39.07 -31.77 10.31
N SER A 108 -38.36 -31.72 11.46
CA SER A 108 -38.06 -30.44 12.12
C SER A 108 -37.11 -29.55 11.31
N TYR A 109 -36.10 -30.13 10.65
CA TYR A 109 -35.21 -29.39 9.75
C TYR A 109 -35.96 -28.83 8.54
N ARG A 110 -36.86 -29.62 7.93
CA ARG A 110 -37.71 -29.15 6.82
C ARG A 110 -38.66 -28.03 7.25
N GLN A 111 -39.12 -28.04 8.50
CA GLN A 111 -39.93 -26.94 9.02
C GLN A 111 -39.08 -25.68 9.18
N LEU A 112 -37.87 -25.80 9.73
CA LEU A 112 -36.95 -24.67 9.90
C LEU A 112 -36.54 -24.06 8.55
N GLU A 113 -36.25 -24.90 7.56
CA GLU A 113 -35.94 -24.50 6.17
C GLU A 113 -37.08 -23.62 5.60
N ARG A 114 -38.32 -24.09 5.69
CA ARG A 114 -39.48 -23.35 5.15
C ARG A 114 -39.84 -22.09 5.94
N GLU A 115 -39.77 -22.14 7.27
CA GLU A 115 -40.25 -21.02 8.10
C GLU A 115 -39.20 -19.91 8.25
N VAL A 116 -37.92 -20.25 8.20
CA VAL A 116 -36.83 -19.31 8.47
C VAL A 116 -35.99 -19.04 7.23
N VAL A 117 -35.45 -20.08 6.59
CA VAL A 117 -34.48 -19.90 5.49
C VAL A 117 -35.18 -19.29 4.27
N ASP A 118 -36.27 -19.92 3.79
CA ASP A 118 -36.98 -19.47 2.61
C ASP A 118 -37.55 -18.04 2.79
N LYS A 119 -38.16 -17.77 3.95
CA LYS A 119 -38.72 -16.44 4.24
C LYS A 119 -37.64 -15.37 4.41
N HIS A 120 -36.48 -15.73 4.96
CA HIS A 120 -35.36 -14.80 5.07
C HIS A 120 -34.81 -14.45 3.68
N ALA A 121 -34.70 -15.44 2.78
CA ALA A 121 -34.29 -15.22 1.40
C ALA A 121 -35.25 -14.27 0.66
N GLU A 122 -36.56 -14.48 0.76
CA GLU A 122 -37.57 -13.58 0.19
C GLU A 122 -37.46 -12.15 0.78
N ALA A 123 -37.28 -12.04 2.10
CA ALA A 123 -37.12 -10.74 2.76
C ALA A 123 -35.85 -10.00 2.32
N ASP A 124 -34.77 -10.72 2.07
CA ASP A 124 -33.51 -10.14 1.60
C ASP A 124 -33.60 -9.63 0.17
N GLU A 125 -34.34 -10.30 -0.71
CA GLU A 125 -34.64 -9.78 -2.05
C GLU A 125 -35.40 -8.46 -1.97
N VAL A 126 -36.46 -8.39 -1.13
CA VAL A 126 -37.23 -7.17 -0.91
C VAL A 126 -36.34 -6.05 -0.33
N ARG A 127 -35.46 -6.38 0.62
CA ARG A 127 -34.51 -5.42 1.20
C ARG A 127 -33.56 -4.86 0.14
N GLN A 128 -33.02 -5.69 -0.75
CA GLN A 128 -32.14 -5.23 -1.83
C GLN A 128 -32.89 -4.31 -2.81
N VAL A 129 -34.13 -4.65 -3.18
CA VAL A 129 -34.96 -3.80 -4.03
C VAL A 129 -35.24 -2.47 -3.34
N ALA A 130 -35.60 -2.47 -2.06
CA ALA A 130 -35.86 -1.26 -1.29
C ALA A 130 -34.63 -0.35 -1.17
N LEU A 131 -33.43 -0.93 -0.97
CA LEU A 131 -32.17 -0.18 -0.93
C LEU A 131 -31.87 0.48 -2.27
N ARG A 132 -32.02 -0.24 -3.39
CA ARG A 132 -31.85 0.32 -4.74
C ARG A 132 -32.85 1.44 -5.03
N LEU A 133 -34.11 1.27 -4.61
CA LEU A 133 -35.14 2.32 -4.74
C LEU A 133 -34.81 3.56 -3.90
N TRP A 134 -34.28 3.37 -2.69
CA TRP A 134 -33.86 4.47 -1.84
C TRP A 134 -32.66 5.22 -2.42
N GLU A 135 -31.65 4.51 -2.90
CA GLU A 135 -30.47 5.11 -3.55
C GLU A 135 -30.85 5.90 -4.81
N THR A 136 -31.75 5.35 -5.64
CA THR A 136 -32.24 6.03 -6.84
C THR A 136 -33.08 7.27 -6.51
N LEU A 137 -33.96 7.20 -5.50
CA LEU A 137 -34.71 8.37 -5.03
C LEU A 137 -33.77 9.47 -4.53
N ARG A 138 -32.77 9.10 -3.72
CA ARG A 138 -31.79 10.01 -3.16
C ARG A 138 -30.97 10.70 -4.24
N LEU A 139 -30.46 9.94 -5.21
CA LEU A 139 -29.78 10.49 -6.39
C LEU A 139 -30.71 11.40 -7.20
N GLY A 140 -31.97 11.00 -7.41
CA GLY A 140 -32.98 11.80 -8.12
C GLY A 140 -33.26 13.15 -7.45
N GLN A 141 -33.37 13.17 -6.11
CA GLN A 141 -33.56 14.41 -5.34
C GLN A 141 -32.35 15.34 -5.44
N ALA A 142 -31.14 14.80 -5.32
CA ALA A 142 -29.90 15.56 -5.44
C ALA A 142 -29.74 16.13 -6.88
N VAL A 143 -30.04 15.33 -7.91
CA VAL A 143 -30.04 15.79 -9.31
C VAL A 143 -31.06 16.90 -9.52
N ALA A 144 -32.30 16.75 -9.02
CA ALA A 144 -33.33 17.76 -9.14
C ALA A 144 -32.93 19.09 -8.48
N ARG A 145 -32.33 19.03 -7.28
CA ARG A 145 -31.80 20.21 -6.57
C ARG A 145 -30.68 20.88 -7.37
N CYS A 146 -29.73 20.13 -7.91
CA CYS A 146 -28.66 20.65 -8.76
C CYS A 146 -29.19 21.33 -10.03
N LEU A 147 -30.16 20.72 -10.71
CA LEU A 147 -30.79 21.30 -11.91
C LEU A 147 -31.57 22.58 -11.58
N GLN A 148 -32.28 22.61 -10.45
CA GLN A 148 -32.99 23.81 -9.98
C GLN A 148 -32.02 24.96 -9.68
N LEU A 149 -30.91 24.68 -8.99
CA LEU A 149 -29.86 25.67 -8.72
C LEU A 149 -29.14 26.11 -10.00
N GLY A 150 -28.90 25.20 -10.94
CA GLY A 150 -28.35 25.50 -12.26
C GLY A 150 -29.23 26.47 -13.04
N ARG A 151 -30.53 26.21 -13.10
CA ARG A 151 -31.51 27.12 -13.74
C ARG A 151 -31.56 28.47 -13.04
N GLN A 152 -31.53 28.49 -11.70
CA GLN A 152 -31.47 29.73 -10.94
C GLN A 152 -30.21 30.54 -11.27
N LEU A 153 -29.06 29.87 -11.43
CA LEU A 153 -27.80 30.49 -11.80
C LEU A 153 -27.86 31.11 -13.21
N GLU A 154 -28.45 30.44 -14.19
CA GLU A 154 -28.63 30.99 -15.54
C GLU A 154 -29.51 32.24 -15.55
N ILE A 155 -30.61 32.22 -14.81
CA ILE A 155 -31.51 33.38 -14.69
C ILE A 155 -30.74 34.55 -14.08
N GLN A 156 -30.06 34.34 -12.95
CA GLN A 156 -29.26 35.37 -12.29
C GLN A 156 -28.12 35.89 -13.18
N HIS A 157 -27.50 35.03 -13.99
CA HIS A 157 -26.48 35.42 -14.94
C HIS A 157 -27.05 36.26 -16.10
N SER A 158 -28.25 35.95 -16.58
CA SER A 158 -28.92 36.73 -17.63
C SER A 158 -29.34 38.13 -17.17
N GLU A 159 -29.65 38.31 -15.87
CA GLU A 159 -29.95 39.61 -15.26
C GLU A 159 -28.72 40.55 -15.33
N LEU A 160 -27.51 39.99 -15.22
CA LEU A 160 -26.25 40.72 -15.34
C LEU A 160 -26.02 41.28 -16.77
N ALA A 161 -26.56 40.61 -17.79
CA ALA A 161 -26.41 41.00 -19.19
C ALA A 161 -27.53 41.94 -19.70
N SER A 162 -28.69 41.96 -19.04
CA SER A 162 -29.92 42.58 -19.56
C SER A 162 -30.29 43.94 -18.97
N THR A 163 -29.72 44.33 -17.83
CA THR A 163 -30.12 45.56 -17.14
C THR A 163 -29.12 46.71 -17.37
N GLY A 164 -29.55 47.74 -18.11
CA GLY A 164 -28.86 49.04 -18.18
C GLY A 164 -28.88 49.86 -16.88
N LYS A 165 -29.41 49.25 -15.81
CA LYS A 165 -29.20 49.60 -14.39
C LYS A 165 -28.56 48.38 -13.73
N ASP A 166 -27.31 48.08 -14.02
CA ASP A 166 -26.25 47.95 -13.02
C ASP A 166 -26.64 47.36 -11.65
N ASP A 167 -27.41 46.26 -11.65
CA ASP A 167 -27.73 45.46 -10.47
C ASP A 167 -26.52 44.57 -10.17
N TYR A 168 -25.44 45.19 -9.68
CA TYR A 168 -24.23 44.50 -9.19
C TYR A 168 -24.54 43.48 -8.08
N SER A 169 -25.78 43.49 -7.57
CA SER A 169 -26.42 42.46 -6.76
C SER A 169 -26.57 41.09 -7.38
N ALA A 170 -26.68 41.03 -8.70
CA ALA A 170 -26.63 39.76 -9.41
C ALA A 170 -25.29 39.03 -9.16
N LEU A 171 -24.15 39.73 -9.08
CA LEU A 171 -22.84 39.09 -8.89
C LEU A 171 -22.71 38.35 -7.56
N VAL A 172 -23.19 38.95 -6.48
CA VAL A 172 -23.15 38.33 -5.14
C VAL A 172 -24.16 37.18 -5.07
N ARG A 173 -25.36 37.35 -5.64
CA ARG A 173 -26.37 36.27 -5.73
C ARG A 173 -25.84 35.06 -6.52
N CYS A 174 -25.22 35.28 -7.68
CA CYS A 174 -24.57 34.22 -8.46
C CYS A 174 -23.49 33.51 -7.65
N SER A 175 -22.65 34.24 -6.91
CA SER A 175 -21.59 33.62 -6.10
C SER A 175 -22.15 32.72 -4.99
N HIS A 176 -23.26 33.08 -4.35
CA HIS A 176 -23.92 32.20 -3.37
C HIS A 176 -24.49 30.94 -4.04
N THR A 177 -25.15 31.07 -5.20
CA THR A 177 -25.69 29.92 -5.94
C THR A 177 -24.57 28.98 -6.41
N ILE A 178 -23.44 29.51 -6.87
CA ILE A 178 -22.24 28.73 -7.24
C ILE A 178 -21.68 27.98 -6.04
N LEU A 179 -21.59 28.63 -4.86
CA LEU A 179 -21.09 27.98 -3.65
C LEU A 179 -22.02 26.85 -3.18
N SER A 180 -23.34 27.05 -3.23
CA SER A 180 -24.32 26.00 -2.92
C SER A 180 -24.23 24.82 -3.89
N LEU A 181 -23.95 25.08 -5.17
CA LEU A 181 -23.71 24.03 -6.16
C LEU A 181 -22.41 23.27 -5.86
N ARG A 182 -21.33 23.97 -5.52
CA ARG A 182 -20.05 23.34 -5.14
C ARG A 182 -20.21 22.46 -3.92
N GLU A 183 -20.90 22.91 -2.88
CA GLU A 183 -21.19 22.12 -1.67
C GLU A 183 -21.82 20.76 -1.99
N ILE A 184 -22.83 20.74 -2.87
CA ILE A 184 -23.51 19.51 -3.29
C ILE A 184 -22.60 18.64 -4.19
N LEU A 185 -21.76 19.25 -5.04
CA LEU A 185 -20.92 18.53 -5.99
C LEU A 185 -19.59 18.01 -5.38
N GLU A 186 -19.15 18.61 -4.28
CA GLU A 186 -17.91 18.27 -3.57
C GLU A 186 -18.15 17.26 -2.44
N SER A 187 -19.38 17.14 -1.92
CA SER A 187 -19.77 16.17 -0.89
C SER A 187 -19.89 14.74 -1.43
N ARG A 188 -18.73 14.13 -1.69
CA ARG A 188 -18.60 12.82 -2.38
C ARG A 188 -18.52 11.62 -1.44
N ALA A 189 -18.55 11.81 -0.12
CA ALA A 189 -18.40 10.70 0.83
C ALA A 189 -19.66 9.80 0.86
N PRO A 190 -19.52 8.50 1.20
CA PRO A 190 -20.67 7.61 1.33
C PRO A 190 -21.62 8.13 2.42
N GLY A 191 -22.88 8.40 2.06
CA GLY A 191 -23.87 8.98 2.98
C GLY A 191 -24.10 10.49 2.81
N GLU A 192 -23.32 11.18 1.98
CA GLU A 192 -23.51 12.60 1.65
C GLU A 192 -24.35 12.84 0.38
N GLU A 193 -25.04 13.97 0.28
CA GLU A 193 -25.94 14.28 -0.85
C GLU A 193 -25.28 14.19 -2.23
N GLY A 194 -23.99 14.49 -2.35
CA GLY A 194 -23.25 14.47 -3.62
C GLY A 194 -22.76 13.09 -4.08
N HIS A 195 -22.93 12.04 -3.27
CA HIS A 195 -22.47 10.71 -3.60
C HIS A 195 -23.14 10.16 -4.88
N GLY A 196 -22.32 9.89 -5.91
CA GLY A 196 -22.78 9.35 -7.20
C GLY A 196 -23.25 10.38 -8.23
N LEU A 197 -23.33 11.69 -7.90
CA LEU A 197 -23.75 12.74 -8.84
C LEU A 197 -22.81 12.87 -10.05
N HIS A 198 -21.52 12.62 -9.87
CA HIS A 198 -20.51 12.67 -10.94
C HIS A 198 -20.76 11.63 -12.05
N ARG A 199 -21.54 10.58 -11.79
CA ARG A 199 -21.88 9.53 -12.75
C ARG A 199 -23.08 9.89 -13.64
N VAL A 200 -23.80 10.97 -13.30
CA VAL A 200 -24.99 11.40 -14.02
C VAL A 200 -24.58 12.37 -15.13
N ASP A 201 -24.79 11.98 -16.38
CA ASP A 201 -24.40 12.78 -17.55
C ASP A 201 -25.00 14.20 -17.53
N ALA A 202 -26.25 14.35 -17.09
CA ALA A 202 -26.93 15.64 -16.97
C ALA A 202 -26.24 16.59 -15.96
N ILE A 203 -25.59 16.05 -14.93
CA ILE A 203 -24.84 16.87 -13.96
C ILE A 203 -23.47 17.25 -14.53
N ARG A 204 -22.81 16.33 -15.26
CA ARG A 204 -21.57 16.65 -15.97
C ARG A 204 -21.79 17.74 -17.01
N THR A 205 -22.86 17.64 -17.81
CA THR A 205 -23.21 18.69 -18.78
C THR A 205 -23.54 20.03 -18.09
N LEU A 206 -24.27 20.01 -16.97
CA LEU A 206 -24.53 21.22 -16.19
C LEU A 206 -23.23 21.87 -15.69
N GLN A 207 -22.28 21.08 -15.19
CA GLN A 207 -20.98 21.59 -14.74
C GLN A 207 -20.19 22.22 -15.88
N ASP A 208 -20.08 21.52 -17.00
CA ASP A 208 -19.23 21.93 -18.13
C ASP A 208 -19.82 23.11 -18.93
N GLN A 209 -21.14 23.13 -19.13
CA GLN A 209 -21.81 24.10 -19.99
C GLN A 209 -22.34 25.32 -19.24
N VAL A 210 -22.67 25.19 -17.95
CA VAL A 210 -23.32 26.26 -17.18
C VAL A 210 -22.45 26.72 -16.02
N VAL A 211 -22.13 25.83 -15.07
CA VAL A 211 -21.46 26.24 -13.82
C VAL A 211 -20.07 26.79 -14.09
N ASN A 212 -19.22 26.05 -14.81
CA ASN A 212 -17.83 26.46 -15.07
C ASN A 212 -17.75 27.74 -15.92
N PRO A 213 -18.52 27.91 -17.02
CA PRO A 213 -18.49 29.15 -17.80
C PRO A 213 -19.06 30.36 -17.05
N VAL A 214 -20.16 30.20 -16.32
CA VAL A 214 -20.77 31.29 -15.54
C VAL A 214 -19.85 31.72 -14.40
N GLU A 215 -19.22 30.78 -13.71
CA GLU A 215 -18.26 31.09 -12.65
C GLU A 215 -17.06 31.89 -13.18
N ARG A 216 -16.48 31.48 -14.31
CA ARG A 216 -15.40 32.23 -14.97
C ARG A 216 -15.85 33.64 -15.34
N SER A 217 -17.04 33.77 -15.93
CA SER A 217 -17.61 35.06 -16.34
C SER A 217 -17.85 36.00 -15.15
N VAL A 218 -18.42 35.50 -14.05
CA VAL A 218 -18.65 36.26 -12.81
C VAL A 218 -17.32 36.70 -12.18
N ARG A 219 -16.32 35.80 -12.14
CA ARG A 219 -14.98 36.13 -11.65
C ARG A 219 -14.33 37.22 -12.51
N GLU A 220 -14.26 37.04 -13.82
CA GLU A 220 -13.64 38.00 -14.74
C GLU A 220 -14.31 39.38 -14.68
N THR A 221 -15.63 39.42 -14.51
CA THR A 221 -16.39 40.66 -14.33
C THR A 221 -15.99 41.37 -13.03
N ALA A 222 -15.89 40.63 -11.92
CA ALA A 222 -15.45 41.21 -10.65
C ALA A 222 -13.99 41.70 -10.70
N GLU A 223 -13.09 40.93 -11.32
CA GLU A 223 -11.69 41.34 -11.52
C GLU A 223 -11.56 42.60 -12.39
N ARG A 224 -12.40 42.72 -13.43
CA ARG A 224 -12.46 43.91 -14.28
C ARG A 224 -12.92 45.13 -13.49
N ILE A 225 -13.97 45.02 -12.67
CA ILE A 225 -14.46 46.12 -11.83
C ILE A 225 -13.37 46.62 -10.87
N VAL A 226 -12.61 45.71 -10.24
CA VAL A 226 -11.49 46.08 -9.35
C VAL A 226 -10.37 46.76 -10.13
N ARG A 227 -10.03 46.25 -11.32
CA ARG A 227 -8.94 46.79 -12.15
C ARG A 227 -9.24 48.20 -12.68
N ASP A 228 -10.49 48.45 -13.07
CA ASP A 228 -10.92 49.70 -13.71
C ASP A 228 -11.36 50.76 -12.68
N PHE A 229 -11.26 50.46 -11.38
CA PHE A 229 -11.65 51.37 -10.31
C PHE A 229 -10.85 52.67 -10.33
N ALA A 230 -11.57 53.78 -10.50
CA ALA A 230 -11.04 55.13 -10.41
C ALA A 230 -12.12 56.12 -9.94
N ILE A 231 -11.71 57.11 -9.15
CA ILE A 231 -12.57 58.22 -8.70
C ILE A 231 -11.96 59.53 -9.23
N PRO A 232 -12.35 59.98 -10.43
CA PRO A 232 -11.90 61.25 -10.97
C PRO A 232 -12.33 62.44 -10.10
N ALA A 233 -11.52 63.49 -10.07
CA ALA A 233 -11.79 64.68 -9.26
C ALA A 233 -13.05 65.48 -9.68
N ASN A 234 -13.56 65.26 -10.90
CA ASN A 234 -14.78 65.88 -11.43
C ASN A 234 -16.04 65.03 -11.21
N MET A 235 -15.93 63.87 -10.55
CA MET A 235 -17.05 62.97 -10.32
C MET A 235 -17.98 63.50 -9.22
N THR A 236 -19.29 63.40 -9.43
CA THR A 236 -20.28 63.80 -8.42
C THR A 236 -20.31 62.83 -7.24
N PHE A 237 -20.81 63.26 -6.07
CA PHE A 237 -20.95 62.38 -4.90
C PHE A 237 -21.79 61.14 -5.20
N ALA A 238 -22.91 61.29 -5.94
CA ALA A 238 -23.76 60.15 -6.33
C ALA A 238 -23.03 59.14 -7.22
N GLN A 239 -22.22 59.60 -8.18
CA GLN A 239 -21.37 58.73 -9.01
C GLN A 239 -20.23 58.09 -8.19
N GLY A 240 -19.71 58.82 -7.19
CA GLY A 240 -18.76 58.32 -6.18
C GLY A 240 -19.32 57.16 -5.36
N GLU A 241 -20.55 57.31 -4.88
CA GLU A 241 -21.26 56.29 -4.11
C GLU A 241 -21.60 55.06 -4.97
N GLU A 242 -21.96 55.26 -6.23
CA GLU A 242 -22.20 54.17 -7.18
C GLU A 242 -20.91 53.39 -7.48
N ALA A 243 -19.78 54.08 -7.72
CA ALA A 243 -18.47 53.43 -7.92
C ALA A 243 -18.00 52.70 -6.64
N ARG A 244 -18.30 53.26 -5.46
CA ARG A 244 -18.07 52.61 -4.16
C ARG A 244 -18.85 51.31 -4.06
N ALA A 245 -20.14 51.35 -4.38
CA ALA A 245 -21.00 50.18 -4.38
C ALA A 245 -20.42 49.14 -5.34
N LYS A 246 -20.17 49.45 -6.61
CA LYS A 246 -19.55 48.51 -7.58
C LYS A 246 -18.33 47.79 -7.02
N MET A 247 -17.43 48.55 -6.39
CA MET A 247 -16.21 48.02 -5.78
C MET A 247 -16.50 47.06 -4.62
N VAL A 248 -17.41 47.41 -3.72
CA VAL A 248 -17.80 46.54 -2.59
C VAL A 248 -18.36 45.20 -3.07
N TRP A 249 -19.18 45.21 -4.12
CA TRP A 249 -19.81 43.99 -4.63
C TRP A 249 -18.78 43.10 -5.32
N ALA A 250 -17.86 43.68 -6.10
CA ALA A 250 -16.75 42.96 -6.71
C ALA A 250 -15.80 42.34 -5.66
N ILE A 251 -15.48 43.08 -4.59
CA ILE A 251 -14.68 42.58 -3.47
C ILE A 251 -15.38 41.40 -2.78
N ASN A 252 -16.69 41.52 -2.51
CA ASN A 252 -17.48 40.45 -1.90
C ASN A 252 -17.55 39.21 -2.80
N THR A 253 -17.73 39.37 -4.11
CA THR A 253 -17.72 38.27 -5.07
C THR A 253 -16.36 37.56 -5.13
N LEU A 254 -15.24 38.30 -5.17
CA LEU A 254 -13.90 37.71 -5.16
C LEU A 254 -13.55 37.05 -3.83
N TYR A 255 -14.07 37.57 -2.72
CA TYR A 255 -13.95 36.95 -1.40
C TYR A 255 -14.70 35.61 -1.36
N LEU A 256 -15.96 35.59 -1.83
CA LEU A 256 -16.82 34.39 -1.82
C LEU A 256 -16.34 33.31 -2.79
N LEU A 257 -15.84 33.69 -3.98
CA LEU A 257 -15.35 32.72 -4.97
C LEU A 257 -13.92 32.22 -4.70
N SER A 258 -13.24 32.76 -3.68
CA SER A 258 -11.87 32.35 -3.36
C SER A 258 -11.81 30.86 -3.00
N PRO A 259 -10.81 30.11 -3.49
CA PRO A 259 -10.67 28.68 -3.23
C PRO A 259 -10.70 28.34 -1.73
N THR A 260 -11.47 27.34 -1.36
CA THR A 260 -11.66 26.84 0.01
C THR A 260 -11.12 25.42 0.22
N LEU A 261 -10.59 24.78 -0.83
CA LEU A 261 -10.21 23.37 -0.87
C LEU A 261 -9.23 22.98 0.26
N ALA A 262 -9.65 22.04 1.11
CA ALA A 262 -8.85 21.34 2.12
C ALA A 262 -8.16 22.21 3.19
N VAL A 263 -8.57 23.47 3.36
CA VAL A 263 -7.98 24.36 4.38
C VAL A 263 -8.87 24.42 5.61
N LYS A 264 -8.30 24.14 6.79
CA LYS A 264 -8.98 24.32 8.09
C LYS A 264 -9.50 25.76 8.22
N PRO A 265 -10.69 25.99 8.82
CA PRO A 265 -11.33 27.31 8.91
C PRO A 265 -10.41 28.39 9.48
N ASP A 266 -9.53 28.04 10.42
CA ASP A 266 -8.63 28.98 11.11
C ASP A 266 -7.46 29.48 10.25
N LYS A 267 -7.20 28.87 9.09
CA LYS A 267 -6.06 29.20 8.21
C LYS A 267 -6.48 29.70 6.82
N TRP A 268 -7.78 29.87 6.58
CA TRP A 268 -8.27 30.27 5.27
C TRP A 268 -7.97 31.75 4.98
N THR A 269 -7.44 32.03 3.78
CA THR A 269 -7.13 33.38 3.30
C THR A 269 -7.73 33.60 1.91
N PRO A 270 -8.37 34.76 1.63
CA PRO A 270 -9.03 35.02 0.36
C PRO A 270 -8.02 35.34 -0.77
N ARG A 271 -7.40 34.31 -1.34
CA ARG A 271 -6.30 34.44 -2.32
C ARG A 271 -6.69 35.21 -3.57
N LEU A 272 -7.87 34.97 -4.14
CA LEU A 272 -8.33 35.66 -5.36
C LEU A 272 -8.48 37.17 -5.13
N LEU A 273 -9.03 37.56 -3.98
CA LEU A 273 -9.17 38.97 -3.61
C LEU A 273 -7.80 39.62 -3.41
N LEU A 274 -6.93 39.00 -2.62
CA LEU A 274 -5.59 39.53 -2.30
C LEU A 274 -4.74 39.71 -3.55
N GLN A 275 -4.72 38.72 -4.44
CA GLN A 275 -3.96 38.77 -5.69
C GLN A 275 -4.46 39.89 -6.63
N ASN A 276 -5.78 40.07 -6.73
CA ASN A 276 -6.36 41.13 -7.57
C ASN A 276 -6.07 42.53 -7.01
N LEU A 277 -6.20 42.72 -5.70
CA LEU A 277 -5.88 43.99 -5.04
C LEU A 277 -4.39 44.32 -5.12
N GLU A 278 -3.51 43.34 -4.92
CA GLU A 278 -2.07 43.50 -5.09
C GLU A 278 -1.72 43.91 -6.52
N THR A 279 -2.33 43.25 -7.51
CA THR A 279 -2.13 43.57 -8.94
C THR A 279 -2.59 44.99 -9.26
N TYR A 280 -3.74 45.42 -8.71
CA TYR A 280 -4.22 46.79 -8.85
C TYR A 280 -3.20 47.82 -8.31
N VAL A 281 -2.75 47.66 -7.06
CA VAL A 281 -1.79 48.57 -6.42
C VAL A 281 -0.45 48.59 -7.18
N ARG A 282 0.05 47.42 -7.58
CA ARG A 282 1.30 47.28 -8.34
C ARG A 282 1.21 47.94 -9.72
N SER A 283 0.07 47.80 -10.41
CA SER A 283 -0.16 48.44 -11.71
C SER A 283 -0.22 49.98 -11.58
N ALA A 284 -0.90 50.49 -10.55
CA ALA A 284 -0.97 51.92 -10.27
C ALA A 284 0.41 52.51 -9.94
N LEU A 285 1.23 51.77 -9.19
CA LEU A 285 2.63 52.09 -8.91
C LEU A 285 3.48 52.16 -10.18
N GLN A 286 3.46 51.12 -11.01
CA GLN A 286 4.31 51.03 -12.20
C GLN A 286 3.98 52.12 -13.23
N ILE A 287 2.69 52.42 -13.43
CA ILE A 287 2.26 53.50 -14.31
C ILE A 287 2.74 54.86 -13.77
N SER A 288 2.61 55.07 -12.46
CA SER A 288 3.04 56.31 -11.78
C SER A 288 4.56 56.53 -11.86
N ILE A 289 5.35 55.48 -11.57
CA ILE A 289 6.82 55.51 -11.65
C ILE A 289 7.27 55.84 -13.08
N THR A 290 6.68 55.19 -14.08
CA THR A 290 7.04 55.39 -15.49
C THR A 290 6.66 56.78 -15.98
N SER A 291 5.47 57.29 -15.60
CA SER A 291 5.01 58.64 -15.95
C SER A 291 5.90 59.71 -15.34
N LEU A 292 6.22 59.59 -14.05
CA LEU A 292 7.06 60.54 -13.32
C LEU A 292 8.53 60.50 -13.79
N ALA A 293 9.07 59.31 -14.06
CA ALA A 293 10.43 59.19 -14.60
C ALA A 293 10.56 59.84 -16.00
N ARG A 294 9.53 59.69 -16.86
CA ARG A 294 9.50 60.33 -18.18
C ARG A 294 9.38 61.84 -18.08
N SER A 295 8.53 62.36 -17.19
CA SER A 295 8.31 63.79 -17.04
C SER A 295 9.47 64.52 -16.37
N LEU A 296 10.25 63.83 -15.52
CA LEU A 296 11.54 64.35 -15.06
C LEU A 296 12.55 64.51 -16.22
N GLY A 297 12.44 63.68 -17.26
CA GLY A 297 13.18 63.86 -18.52
C GLY A 297 12.68 65.02 -19.39
N GLN A 298 11.42 65.46 -19.19
CA GLN A 298 10.71 66.46 -20.00
C GLN A 298 9.90 67.40 -19.09
N LEU A 299 10.60 68.32 -18.42
CA LEU A 299 10.06 69.23 -17.39
C LEU A 299 8.69 69.90 -17.68
N PRO A 300 8.35 70.32 -18.91
CA PRO A 300 7.02 70.90 -19.20
C PRO A 300 5.83 69.97 -18.92
N THR A 301 6.06 68.66 -18.84
CA THR A 301 5.02 67.64 -18.59
C THR A 301 4.92 67.24 -17.12
N LEU A 302 5.78 67.79 -16.25
CA LEU A 302 5.90 67.39 -14.84
C LEU A 302 4.62 67.64 -14.04
N GLU A 303 3.99 68.80 -14.21
CA GLU A 303 2.76 69.14 -13.48
C GLU A 303 1.61 68.18 -13.83
N LYS A 304 1.47 67.84 -15.11
CA LYS A 304 0.47 66.86 -15.59
C LYS A 304 0.76 65.47 -15.02
N ALA A 305 2.01 65.02 -15.07
CA ALA A 305 2.40 63.73 -14.51
C ALA A 305 2.19 63.66 -12.98
N LEU A 306 2.49 64.74 -12.25
CA LEU A 306 2.25 64.82 -10.81
C LEU A 306 0.75 64.83 -10.48
N ALA A 307 -0.08 65.48 -11.30
CA ALA A 307 -1.54 65.41 -11.17
C ALA A 307 -2.07 63.98 -11.38
N ASP A 308 -1.57 63.26 -12.38
CA ASP A 308 -1.94 61.86 -12.65
C ASP A 308 -1.50 60.92 -11.51
N VAL A 309 -0.30 61.11 -10.97
CA VAL A 309 0.21 60.35 -9.81
C VAL A 309 -0.62 60.64 -8.56
N THR A 310 -0.97 61.91 -8.34
CA THR A 310 -1.85 62.33 -7.24
C THR A 310 -3.21 61.63 -7.34
N ALA A 311 -3.84 61.64 -8.51
CA ALA A 311 -5.13 60.99 -8.73
C ALA A 311 -5.08 59.47 -8.48
N LYS A 312 -4.00 58.80 -8.90
CA LYS A 312 -3.79 57.36 -8.63
C LYS A 312 -3.62 57.07 -7.14
N CYS A 313 -2.91 57.93 -6.40
CA CYS A 313 -2.80 57.80 -4.94
C CYS A 313 -4.15 58.01 -4.25
N GLN A 314 -4.95 58.98 -4.71
CA GLN A 314 -6.29 59.22 -4.17
C GLN A 314 -7.25 58.03 -4.39
N ASN A 315 -7.11 57.31 -5.52
CA ASN A 315 -7.84 56.06 -5.74
C ASN A 315 -7.41 54.96 -4.75
N ILE A 316 -6.12 54.87 -4.39
CA ILE A 316 -5.61 53.93 -3.38
C ILE A 316 -6.10 54.30 -1.97
N VAL A 317 -6.14 55.59 -1.63
CA VAL A 317 -6.74 56.06 -0.37
C VAL A 317 -8.23 55.71 -0.32
N SER A 318 -8.94 55.87 -1.45
CA SER A 318 -10.35 55.49 -1.57
C SER A 318 -10.54 53.99 -1.40
N LEU A 319 -9.65 53.16 -1.98
CA LEU A 319 -9.64 51.72 -1.79
C LEU A 319 -9.45 51.32 -0.31
N GLU A 320 -8.50 51.96 0.38
CA GLU A 320 -8.25 51.73 1.81
C GLU A 320 -9.49 52.03 2.66
N LEU A 321 -10.16 53.17 2.40
CA LEU A 321 -11.41 53.54 3.09
C LEU A 321 -12.56 52.58 2.80
N ILE A 322 -12.65 52.06 1.57
CA ILE A 322 -13.66 51.07 1.20
C ILE A 322 -13.41 49.76 1.95
N LEU A 323 -12.17 49.27 1.96
CA LEU A 323 -11.78 48.03 2.66
C LEU A 323 -11.92 48.13 4.18
N GLU A 324 -11.66 49.30 4.75
CA GLU A 324 -11.87 49.56 6.19
C GLU A 324 -13.36 49.52 6.56
N SER A 325 -14.23 50.06 5.70
CA SER A 325 -15.67 50.11 5.93
C SER A 325 -16.42 48.80 5.64
N THR A 326 -15.84 47.92 4.83
CA THR A 326 -16.51 46.71 4.32
C THR A 326 -16.29 45.55 5.28
N LYS A 327 -17.39 44.97 5.77
CA LYS A 327 -17.36 43.74 6.57
C LYS A 327 -17.33 42.52 5.64
N PRO A 328 -16.57 41.46 5.98
CA PRO A 328 -16.59 40.24 5.19
C PRO A 328 -18.00 39.62 5.17
N PRO A 329 -18.53 39.20 4.01
CA PRO A 329 -19.80 38.50 3.95
C PRO A 329 -19.69 37.11 4.60
N PRO A 330 -20.78 36.58 5.18
CA PRO A 330 -20.78 35.23 5.74
C PRO A 330 -20.51 34.22 4.63
N HIS A 331 -19.50 33.37 4.82
CA HIS A 331 -19.13 32.34 3.85
C HIS A 331 -19.95 31.07 4.13
N PRO A 332 -20.72 30.53 3.16
CA PRO A 332 -21.61 29.39 3.39
C PRO A 332 -20.87 28.13 3.88
N LEU A 333 -19.64 27.90 3.43
CA LEU A 333 -18.79 26.78 3.88
C LEU A 333 -18.06 27.01 5.21
N PHE A 334 -18.10 28.23 5.76
CA PHE A 334 -17.47 28.59 7.04
C PHE A 334 -18.47 29.38 7.90
N PRO A 335 -19.36 28.69 8.63
CA PRO A 335 -20.21 29.35 9.61
C PRO A 335 -19.29 30.01 10.64
N GLY A 336 -19.35 31.34 10.76
CA GLY A 336 -18.50 32.09 11.69
C GLY A 336 -18.70 31.63 13.15
N PRO A 337 -17.71 31.85 14.03
CA PRO A 337 -17.84 31.48 15.44
C PRO A 337 -19.06 32.17 16.06
N ALA A 338 -19.92 31.38 16.69
CA ALA A 338 -21.17 31.79 17.34
C ALA A 338 -20.96 32.60 18.65
N SER A 339 -19.91 33.43 18.73
CA SER A 339 -19.60 34.23 19.93
C SER A 339 -19.72 35.74 19.63
N PRO A 340 -20.57 36.48 20.35
CA PRO A 340 -20.86 37.90 20.11
C PRO A 340 -19.72 38.86 20.54
N HIS A 341 -18.54 38.35 20.94
CA HIS A 341 -17.49 39.16 21.58
C HIS A 341 -16.19 39.36 20.80
N HIS A 342 -16.03 38.79 19.59
CA HIS A 342 -14.87 39.10 18.75
C HIS A 342 -15.20 40.19 17.72
N LYS A 343 -14.50 41.33 17.78
CA LYS A 343 -14.56 42.37 16.75
C LYS A 343 -14.17 41.74 15.41
N VAL A 344 -15.15 41.58 14.51
CA VAL A 344 -14.92 41.05 13.16
C VAL A 344 -13.86 41.92 12.47
N PRO A 345 -12.69 41.36 12.10
CA PRO A 345 -11.64 42.15 11.46
C PRO A 345 -12.12 42.65 10.09
N SER A 346 -11.81 43.90 9.75
CA SER A 346 -12.09 44.48 8.44
C SER A 346 -11.29 43.76 7.34
N LEU A 347 -11.78 43.80 6.10
CA LEU A 347 -11.09 43.21 4.93
C LEU A 347 -9.72 43.85 4.65
N LEU A 348 -9.41 44.97 5.31
CA LEU A 348 -8.13 45.66 5.23
C LEU A 348 -6.99 44.91 5.95
N GLN A 349 -7.26 44.30 7.10
CA GLN A 349 -6.20 43.68 7.93
C GLN A 349 -5.48 42.51 7.23
N PRO A 350 -6.18 41.59 6.52
CA PRO A 350 -5.53 40.53 5.75
C PRO A 350 -4.65 41.07 4.61
N LEU A 351 -5.07 42.16 3.96
CA LEU A 351 -4.31 42.78 2.88
C LEU A 351 -3.04 43.47 3.39
N LEU A 352 -3.15 44.20 4.51
CA LEU A 352 -2.01 44.86 5.14
C LEU A 352 -0.98 43.84 5.66
N ALA A 353 -1.46 42.71 6.20
CA ALA A 353 -0.59 41.60 6.59
C ALA A 353 0.11 40.96 5.38
N HIS A 354 -0.62 40.74 4.26
CA HIS A 354 -0.06 40.18 3.02
C HIS A 354 0.98 41.10 2.37
N LEU A 355 0.79 42.42 2.46
CA LEU A 355 1.72 43.43 1.95
C LEU A 355 2.80 43.87 2.97
N GLU A 356 2.78 43.31 4.19
CA GLU A 356 3.66 43.69 5.31
C GLU A 356 3.72 45.22 5.59
N THR A 357 2.58 45.90 5.47
CA THR A 357 2.52 47.39 5.53
C THR A 357 1.49 47.90 6.52
N GLY A 358 1.71 49.11 7.04
CA GLY A 358 0.79 49.77 7.96
C GLY A 358 -0.30 50.63 7.28
N SER A 359 -0.10 51.01 6.02
CA SER A 359 -1.08 51.74 5.20
C SER A 359 -0.76 51.60 3.72
N LEU A 360 -1.80 51.56 2.87
CA LEU A 360 -1.62 51.44 1.41
C LEU A 360 -0.96 52.71 0.79
N PRO A 361 -1.30 53.94 1.21
CA PRO A 361 -0.66 55.16 0.72
C PRO A 361 0.82 55.27 1.10
N SER A 362 1.23 54.89 2.33
CA SER A 362 2.66 54.88 2.68
C SER A 362 3.42 53.85 1.86
N TYR A 363 2.83 52.66 1.61
CA TYR A 363 3.43 51.67 0.71
C TYR A 363 3.62 52.23 -0.71
N PHE A 364 2.62 52.94 -1.23
CA PHE A 364 2.68 53.57 -2.55
C PHE A 364 3.84 54.58 -2.67
N TRP A 365 3.93 55.53 -1.74
CA TRP A 365 4.96 56.58 -1.79
C TRP A 365 6.37 56.05 -1.48
N ARG A 366 6.55 55.14 -0.51
CA ARG A 366 7.87 54.58 -0.18
C ARG A 366 8.44 53.76 -1.33
N THR A 367 7.61 52.92 -1.94
CA THR A 367 8.01 52.10 -3.08
C THR A 367 8.35 52.98 -4.29
N MET A 368 7.56 54.03 -4.55
CA MET A 368 7.85 55.00 -5.59
C MET A 368 9.18 55.74 -5.36
N ALA A 369 9.44 56.22 -4.14
CA ALA A 369 10.68 56.92 -3.79
C ALA A 369 11.91 56.05 -4.04
N SER A 370 11.87 54.77 -3.64
CA SER A 370 12.97 53.83 -3.82
C SER A 370 13.30 53.59 -5.30
N SER A 371 12.29 53.45 -6.15
CA SER A 371 12.46 53.23 -7.60
C SER A 371 12.90 54.50 -8.34
N LEU A 372 12.44 55.67 -7.88
CA LEU A 372 12.74 56.95 -8.51
C LEU A 372 14.19 57.40 -8.25
N ALA A 373 14.76 57.07 -7.09
CA ALA A 373 16.13 57.43 -6.74
C ALA A 373 17.17 56.95 -7.77
N ALA A 374 17.12 55.67 -8.15
CA ALA A 374 18.03 55.09 -9.16
C ALA A 374 17.81 55.73 -10.55
N ARG A 375 16.55 55.94 -10.96
CA ARG A 375 16.22 56.54 -12.26
C ARG A 375 16.65 58.00 -12.38
N VAL A 376 16.60 58.76 -11.28
CA VAL A 376 17.10 60.15 -11.25
C VAL A 376 18.61 60.18 -11.32
N GLN A 377 19.31 59.27 -10.64
CA GLN A 377 20.77 59.13 -10.77
C GLN A 377 21.20 58.80 -12.21
N ASP A 378 20.46 57.95 -12.92
CA ASP A 378 20.69 57.66 -14.33
C ASP A 378 20.49 58.90 -15.23
N ILE A 379 19.46 59.70 -14.99
CA ILE A 379 19.22 60.94 -15.76
C ILE A 379 20.34 61.96 -15.50
N VAL A 380 20.82 62.05 -14.27
CA VAL A 380 21.90 62.98 -13.88
C VAL A 380 23.25 62.52 -14.42
N SER A 381 23.55 61.22 -14.42
CA SER A 381 24.81 60.65 -14.91
C SER A 381 24.93 60.69 -16.43
N ARG A 382 23.81 60.56 -17.17
CA ARG A 382 23.77 60.75 -18.64
C ARG A 382 24.08 62.18 -19.09
N GLY A 383 24.00 63.15 -18.18
CA GLY A 383 24.31 64.56 -18.46
C GLY A 383 23.37 65.21 -19.48
N GLY A 384 23.72 66.43 -19.91
CA GLY A 384 22.96 67.18 -20.93
C GLY A 384 22.04 68.28 -20.39
N VAL A 385 21.22 68.85 -21.28
CA VAL A 385 20.36 70.02 -21.00
C VAL A 385 19.33 69.69 -19.90
N VAL A 386 18.75 68.49 -19.93
CA VAL A 386 17.74 68.02 -18.96
C VAL A 386 18.29 67.99 -17.54
N ALA A 387 19.49 67.41 -17.33
CA ALA A 387 20.13 67.35 -16.01
C ALA A 387 20.47 68.75 -15.47
N ARG A 388 20.88 69.68 -16.35
CA ARG A 388 21.17 71.07 -15.97
C ARG A 388 19.89 71.81 -15.56
N THR A 389 18.81 71.68 -16.33
CA THR A 389 17.52 72.33 -16.03
C THR A 389 16.90 71.77 -14.74
N LEU A 390 17.02 70.47 -14.47
CA LEU A 390 16.58 69.85 -13.21
C LEU A 390 17.37 70.38 -12.00
N ARG A 391 18.68 70.65 -12.13
CA ARG A 391 19.49 71.25 -11.05
C ARG A 391 19.10 72.69 -10.77
N THR A 392 18.84 73.48 -11.82
CA THR A 392 18.39 74.88 -11.67
C THR A 392 17.01 74.96 -11.02
N ASN A 393 16.09 74.05 -11.36
CA ASN A 393 14.72 74.04 -10.85
C ASN A 393 14.52 73.13 -9.62
N LYS A 394 15.60 72.75 -8.91
CA LYS A 394 15.60 71.79 -7.79
C LYS A 394 14.59 72.14 -6.68
N GLY A 395 14.47 73.43 -6.32
CA GLY A 395 13.51 73.88 -5.30
C GLY A 395 12.05 73.73 -5.75
N SER A 396 11.75 74.21 -6.96
CA SER A 396 10.40 74.15 -7.54
C SER A 396 9.91 72.71 -7.74
N VAL A 397 10.78 71.79 -8.22
CA VAL A 397 10.45 70.36 -8.34
C VAL A 397 10.21 69.71 -6.98
N GLY A 398 11.02 70.06 -5.97
CA GLY A 398 10.85 69.58 -4.59
C GLY A 398 9.52 70.03 -3.98
N ASP A 399 9.16 71.30 -4.13
CA ASP A 399 7.90 71.84 -3.62
C ASP A 399 6.68 71.27 -4.37
N ALA A 400 6.78 71.08 -5.69
CA ALA A 400 5.73 70.44 -6.49
C ALA A 400 5.48 68.98 -6.08
N ILE A 401 6.55 68.22 -5.78
CA ILE A 401 6.44 66.83 -5.28
C ILE A 401 5.85 66.83 -3.87
N ARG A 402 6.28 67.73 -2.98
CA ARG A 402 5.72 67.86 -1.62
C ARG A 402 4.22 68.14 -1.66
N LEU A 403 3.79 69.05 -2.52
CA LEU A 403 2.37 69.39 -2.71
C LEU A 403 1.58 68.22 -3.31
N ALA A 404 2.17 67.48 -4.26
CA ALA A 404 1.55 66.28 -4.85
C ALA A 404 1.34 65.16 -3.81
N VAL A 405 2.33 64.91 -2.93
CA VAL A 405 2.20 63.91 -1.85
C VAL A 405 1.14 64.32 -0.83
N ALA A 406 1.14 65.59 -0.42
CA ALA A 406 0.15 66.11 0.53
C ALA A 406 -1.28 66.04 -0.04
N ARG A 407 -1.47 66.36 -1.32
CA ARG A 407 -2.78 66.30 -1.99
C ARG A 407 -3.21 64.85 -2.30
N GLY A 408 -2.27 63.98 -2.64
CA GLY A 408 -2.53 62.60 -3.04
C GLY A 408 -2.91 61.69 -1.87
N SER A 409 -2.49 62.07 -0.67
CA SER A 409 -2.76 61.32 0.57
C SER A 409 -4.07 61.75 1.25
N LEU A 410 -4.82 62.68 0.64
CA LEU A 410 -6.16 63.08 1.07
C LEU A 410 -7.22 62.32 0.24
N PRO A 411 -8.34 61.90 0.84
CA PRO A 411 -9.43 61.28 0.09
C PRO A 411 -10.04 62.26 -0.93
N PRO A 412 -10.55 61.78 -2.08
CA PRO A 412 -11.32 62.60 -3.00
C PRO A 412 -12.56 63.21 -2.33
N SER A 413 -12.94 64.43 -2.71
CA SER A 413 -14.17 65.08 -2.21
C SER A 413 -15.43 64.26 -2.47
N ALA A 414 -15.43 63.39 -3.49
CA ALA A 414 -16.54 62.50 -3.81
C ALA A 414 -16.72 61.32 -2.81
N MET A 415 -15.78 61.11 -1.88
CA MET A 415 -15.78 60.01 -0.90
C MET A 415 -16.00 60.48 0.55
N VAL A 416 -15.96 61.79 0.81
CA VAL A 416 -16.06 62.37 2.16
C VAL A 416 -17.44 62.97 2.35
N ASP A 417 -18.22 62.41 3.27
CA ASP A 417 -19.48 63.00 3.69
C ASP A 417 -19.19 64.30 4.48
N GLY A 418 -19.92 65.37 4.21
CA GLY A 418 -19.64 66.73 4.72
C GLY A 418 -19.67 66.87 6.26
N LYS A 419 -20.00 65.79 6.98
CA LYS A 419 -20.05 65.70 8.45
C LYS A 419 -18.79 65.09 9.09
N THR A 420 -17.94 64.42 8.33
CA THR A 420 -16.73 63.74 8.84
C THR A 420 -15.46 64.54 8.49
N LYS A 421 -14.80 65.13 9.50
CA LYS A 421 -13.49 65.76 9.30
C LYS A 421 -12.46 64.69 8.89
N PRO A 422 -11.73 64.84 7.76
CA PRO A 422 -10.67 63.92 7.40
C PRO A 422 -9.59 63.93 8.49
N LYS A 423 -9.20 62.76 9.01
CA LYS A 423 -8.01 62.65 9.85
C LYS A 423 -6.81 63.04 9.01
N GLN A 424 -6.25 64.22 9.27
CA GLN A 424 -5.06 64.70 8.57
C GLN A 424 -3.86 63.90 9.08
N GLY A 425 -3.48 62.87 8.33
CA GLY A 425 -2.27 62.08 8.61
C GLY A 425 -1.03 62.98 8.55
N ASN A 426 -0.07 62.73 9.44
CA ASN A 426 1.23 63.41 9.39
C ASN A 426 2.08 62.78 8.27
N TRP A 427 1.89 63.26 7.04
CA TRP A 427 2.57 62.79 5.82
C TRP A 427 3.92 63.50 5.57
N ASP A 428 4.44 64.22 6.57
CA ASP A 428 5.71 64.95 6.45
C ASP A 428 6.89 63.99 6.24
N ARG A 429 6.79 62.76 6.76
CA ARG A 429 7.80 61.71 6.58
C ARG A 429 7.84 61.21 5.14
N GLU A 430 6.70 60.85 4.58
CA GLU A 430 6.57 60.36 3.20
C GLU A 430 6.93 61.45 2.19
N SER A 431 6.53 62.70 2.45
CA SER A 431 6.91 63.83 1.59
C SER A 431 8.41 64.11 1.64
N ALA A 432 9.05 64.03 2.81
CA ALA A 432 10.50 64.16 2.92
C ALA A 432 11.26 63.04 2.19
N VAL A 433 10.78 61.79 2.29
CA VAL A 433 11.38 60.63 1.60
C VAL A 433 11.24 60.76 0.07
N MET A 434 10.05 61.13 -0.42
CA MET A 434 9.81 61.36 -1.85
C MET A 434 10.64 62.52 -2.40
N VAL A 435 10.65 63.67 -1.73
CA VAL A 435 11.48 64.81 -2.14
C VAL A 435 12.97 64.44 -2.08
N GLY A 436 13.41 63.76 -1.02
CA GLY A 436 14.80 63.31 -0.87
C GLY A 436 15.26 62.40 -2.00
N SER A 437 14.40 61.49 -2.47
CA SER A 437 14.72 60.59 -3.59
C SER A 437 15.03 61.31 -4.91
N VAL A 438 14.51 62.51 -5.12
CA VAL A 438 14.76 63.31 -6.34
C VAL A 438 15.82 64.38 -6.08
N VAL A 439 15.66 65.16 -5.01
CA VAL A 439 16.42 66.37 -4.72
C VAL A 439 17.84 66.07 -4.22
N ASN A 440 18.05 64.99 -3.45
CA ASN A 440 19.38 64.63 -2.96
C ASN A 440 20.27 64.09 -4.09
N ASN A 441 19.67 63.41 -5.08
CA ASN A 441 20.37 62.86 -6.24
C ASN A 441 20.71 63.89 -7.33
N LEU A 442 20.12 65.09 -7.27
CA LEU A 442 20.42 66.20 -8.19
C LEU A 442 21.66 67.02 -7.78
N GLY A 443 22.14 66.86 -6.54
CA GLY A 443 23.31 67.59 -6.04
C GLY A 443 24.62 66.87 -6.33
N SER A 444 25.29 67.17 -7.45
CA SER A 444 26.74 66.94 -7.57
C SER A 444 27.47 68.19 -8.07
N GLY A 445 28.09 68.90 -7.13
CA GLY A 445 29.35 69.62 -7.30
C GLY A 445 30.41 68.90 -6.45
N PRO A 446 31.68 68.81 -6.89
CA PRO A 446 32.68 68.00 -6.21
C PRO A 446 33.11 68.72 -4.94
N THR A 447 32.69 68.22 -3.78
CA THR A 447 33.32 68.53 -2.48
C THR A 447 33.31 67.27 -1.62
N PRO A 448 34.37 67.06 -0.82
CA PRO A 448 34.67 65.78 -0.17
C PRO A 448 33.59 65.41 0.86
N PRO A 449 33.45 64.13 1.22
CA PRO A 449 32.37 63.66 2.10
C PRO A 449 32.39 64.40 3.45
N PRO A 450 31.22 64.72 4.03
CA PRO A 450 31.16 65.32 5.35
C PRO A 450 31.70 64.34 6.37
N THR A 451 32.66 64.82 7.17
CA THR A 451 33.11 64.18 8.40
C THR A 451 31.90 63.96 9.31
N LEU A 452 31.51 62.70 9.46
CA LEU A 452 30.55 62.26 10.46
C LEU A 452 31.07 62.64 11.85
N THR A 453 30.32 63.49 12.54
CA THR A 453 30.50 63.80 13.95
C THR A 453 30.19 62.57 14.80
N CYS A 454 30.91 62.43 15.92
CA CYS A 454 31.08 61.25 16.78
C CYS A 454 29.84 60.68 17.49
N ILE A 455 28.62 60.79 16.93
CA ILE A 455 27.39 60.24 17.55
C ILE A 455 26.80 59.06 16.74
N GLU A 456 27.21 58.84 15.49
CA GLU A 456 26.79 57.65 14.71
C GLU A 456 27.74 56.43 14.84
N TRP A 457 28.84 56.56 15.58
CA TRP A 457 29.74 55.43 15.85
C TRP A 457 29.25 54.47 16.96
N SER A 458 28.28 54.87 17.80
CA SER A 458 27.79 54.02 18.90
C SER A 458 26.72 53.01 18.48
N LEU A 459 26.08 53.17 17.31
CA LEU A 459 25.19 52.15 16.73
C LEU A 459 25.92 51.22 15.75
N TYR A 460 26.97 51.71 15.09
CA TYR A 460 27.82 50.89 14.22
C TYR A 460 28.66 49.87 15.01
N ALA A 461 29.06 50.20 16.25
CA ALA A 461 29.79 49.30 17.16
C ALA A 461 28.91 48.20 17.81
N ARG A 462 27.58 48.29 17.76
CA ARG A 462 26.68 47.22 18.26
C ARG A 462 26.20 46.25 17.18
N LEU A 463 26.28 46.61 15.89
CA LEU A 463 25.95 45.71 14.78
C LEU A 463 27.17 44.98 14.19
N THR A 464 28.39 45.51 14.39
CA THR A 464 29.64 44.86 13.95
C THR A 464 30.17 43.79 14.92
N ALA A 465 29.57 43.66 16.12
CA ALA A 465 29.91 42.61 17.09
C ALA A 465 29.13 41.28 16.89
N TRP A 466 28.26 41.17 15.87
CA TRP A 466 27.49 39.94 15.61
C TRP A 466 27.84 39.24 14.28
N LEU A 467 28.64 39.85 13.40
CA LEU A 467 28.84 39.33 12.03
C LEU A 467 30.30 39.33 11.51
N GLY A 468 31.33 39.31 12.37
CA GLY A 468 32.73 39.24 11.90
C GLY A 468 33.73 38.59 12.85
N CYS A 469 33.88 37.26 12.77
CA CYS A 469 35.07 36.44 13.08
C CYS A 469 34.60 34.97 12.93
N PHE A 470 34.91 34.21 11.88
CA PHE A 470 36.24 33.86 11.40
C PHE A 470 36.20 33.42 9.93
N THR A 471 37.06 34.03 9.11
CA THR A 471 37.66 33.43 7.92
C THR A 471 39.04 32.90 8.29
N VAL A 472 39.36 31.64 7.98
CA VAL A 472 40.73 31.18 7.62
C VAL A 472 40.64 30.02 6.62
N SER A 473 41.02 30.32 5.36
CA SER A 473 41.78 29.57 4.33
C SER A 473 41.71 28.02 4.28
N ALA A 474 41.64 27.31 3.13
CA ALA A 474 42.29 27.54 1.83
C ALA A 474 41.82 26.54 0.74
N TRP A 475 41.86 27.00 -0.53
CA TRP A 475 42.20 26.28 -1.78
C TRP A 475 41.20 25.35 -2.52
N CYS A 476 41.13 25.60 -3.85
CA CYS A 476 40.65 24.79 -4.99
C CYS A 476 39.13 24.63 -5.29
N ASN A 477 38.61 25.54 -6.13
CA ASN A 477 38.08 25.36 -7.52
C ASN A 477 37.24 24.09 -7.88
N PRO A 478 36.34 24.15 -8.90
CA PRO A 478 35.05 24.84 -8.94
C PRO A 478 33.89 23.95 -9.51
N ALA A 479 32.68 24.51 -9.54
CA ALA A 479 31.57 24.28 -10.51
C ALA A 479 30.25 23.75 -9.94
N ARG A 480 29.29 24.68 -9.79
CA ARG A 480 27.92 24.60 -10.34
C ARG A 480 27.20 25.93 -10.07
N PRO A 481 26.71 26.64 -11.09
CA PRO A 481 25.65 27.61 -10.93
C PRO A 481 24.32 27.01 -11.40
N THR A 482 23.27 27.20 -10.59
CA THR A 482 21.95 27.55 -11.14
C THR A 482 21.93 29.07 -11.34
N PRO A 483 21.25 29.58 -12.38
CA PRO A 483 20.09 30.40 -12.07
C PRO A 483 18.94 30.35 -13.09
N CYS A 484 17.84 30.92 -12.61
CA CYS A 484 16.54 31.20 -13.17
C CYS A 484 16.45 32.08 -14.45
N PHE A 485 15.37 31.85 -15.21
CA PHE A 485 14.49 32.79 -15.96
C PHE A 485 14.96 33.58 -17.22
N THR A 486 14.28 33.23 -18.33
CA THR A 486 13.71 34.06 -19.43
C THR A 486 14.58 34.93 -20.34
N SER A 487 14.56 34.64 -21.65
CA SER A 487 13.88 35.47 -22.69
C SER A 487 14.20 34.99 -24.12
N SER A 488 13.17 34.92 -24.96
CA SER A 488 13.20 34.55 -26.37
C SER A 488 14.03 35.50 -27.24
N ILE A 489 14.89 34.95 -28.12
CA ILE A 489 15.31 35.59 -29.38
C ILE A 489 15.38 34.50 -30.46
N PHE A 490 14.56 34.69 -31.51
CA PHE A 490 14.60 33.98 -32.77
C PHE A 490 15.89 34.28 -33.54
N LEU A 491 16.53 33.27 -34.14
CA LEU A 491 17.21 33.45 -35.43
C LEU A 491 17.25 32.11 -36.21
N PHE A 492 16.76 32.19 -37.44
CA PHE A 492 16.67 31.12 -38.44
C PHE A 492 18.06 30.64 -38.92
N HIS A 493 18.17 29.34 -39.24
CA HIS A 493 18.83 28.96 -40.50
C HIS A 493 18.21 27.69 -41.10
N ILE A 494 17.79 27.85 -42.36
CA ILE A 494 17.19 26.88 -43.27
C ILE A 494 18.30 26.10 -44.00
N THR A 495 18.02 24.83 -44.34
CA THR A 495 18.27 24.07 -45.60
C THR A 495 18.61 22.60 -45.26
N SER A 496 18.18 21.54 -45.96
CA SER A 496 17.36 21.36 -47.17
C SER A 496 16.94 19.88 -47.30
N ASN A 497 15.73 19.63 -47.83
CA ASN A 497 15.26 18.42 -48.51
C ASN A 497 15.07 17.14 -47.65
N GLY A 498 13.90 16.51 -47.51
CA GLY A 498 12.57 16.68 -48.06
C GLY A 498 11.74 15.43 -47.67
N SER A 499 10.49 15.66 -47.22
CA SER A 499 9.39 14.69 -47.04
C SER A 499 9.45 13.66 -45.91
N ILE A 500 8.73 13.92 -44.80
CA ILE A 500 8.02 12.87 -44.02
C ILE A 500 6.63 13.40 -43.61
N SER A 501 5.63 12.59 -43.90
CA SER A 501 4.19 12.73 -43.65
C SER A 501 3.81 12.50 -42.19
N ILE A 502 2.78 13.22 -41.74
CA ILE A 502 2.11 13.13 -40.44
C ILE A 502 1.18 11.90 -40.43
N ILE A 503 1.35 11.02 -39.44
CA ILE A 503 0.36 10.01 -39.02
C ILE A 503 0.32 9.96 -37.49
N ASP A 504 -0.83 10.37 -36.96
CA ASP A 504 -1.54 10.01 -35.73
C ASP A 504 -0.77 9.46 -34.49
N PHE A 505 -0.72 10.30 -33.45
CA PHE A 505 -0.55 9.88 -32.06
C PHE A 505 -1.92 9.63 -31.43
N PHE A 506 -2.26 8.35 -31.20
CA PHE A 506 -3.34 7.94 -30.31
C PHE A 506 -2.84 7.99 -28.86
N VAL A 507 -3.38 8.91 -28.07
CA VAL A 507 -3.22 8.95 -26.61
C VAL A 507 -4.46 8.29 -26.00
N PHE A 508 -4.30 7.13 -25.36
CA PHE A 508 -5.34 6.54 -24.52
C PHE A 508 -5.25 7.09 -23.09
N PRO A 509 -6.35 7.59 -22.50
CA PRO A 509 -6.36 8.07 -21.12
C PRO A 509 -6.53 6.92 -20.12
N LYS A 510 -5.69 6.92 -19.08
CA LYS A 510 -5.83 6.13 -17.85
C LYS A 510 -7.10 6.54 -17.09
N GLN A 511 -7.99 5.58 -16.81
CA GLN A 511 -9.04 5.73 -15.79
C GLN A 511 -8.59 5.03 -14.51
N ALA A 512 -8.35 5.82 -13.46
CA ALA A 512 -8.24 5.36 -12.09
C ALA A 512 -9.63 5.45 -11.44
N VAL A 513 -10.15 4.34 -10.92
CA VAL A 513 -11.38 4.29 -10.14
C VAL A 513 -11.00 4.17 -8.68
N ALA A 514 -11.24 5.24 -7.91
CA ALA A 514 -11.15 5.24 -6.46
C ALA A 514 -12.50 4.81 -5.86
N MET A 515 -12.49 3.90 -4.89
CA MET A 515 -13.63 3.65 -4.00
C MET A 515 -13.20 3.73 -2.54
N ALA A 516 -14.02 4.44 -1.75
CA ALA A 516 -13.87 4.71 -0.33
C ALA A 516 -14.62 3.65 0.54
N PRO A 517 -14.35 3.59 1.86
CA PRO A 517 -14.56 2.38 2.67
C PRO A 517 -15.73 2.44 3.69
N ASN A 518 -16.05 1.26 4.27
CA ASN A 518 -16.79 0.94 5.53
C ASN A 518 -18.34 1.01 5.50
N GLN A 519 -19.15 0.17 6.14
CA GLN A 519 -19.05 -1.08 6.92
C GLN A 519 -20.51 -1.56 7.15
N GLY A 520 -20.76 -2.87 7.26
CA GLY A 520 -22.04 -3.40 7.76
C GLY A 520 -22.28 -4.85 7.39
N LEU A 521 -22.12 -5.75 8.37
CA LEU A 521 -22.28 -7.20 8.31
C LEU A 521 -23.47 -7.66 7.44
N VAL A 522 -23.20 -8.30 6.32
CA VAL A 522 -24.20 -9.04 5.53
C VAL A 522 -23.76 -10.50 5.55
N HIS A 523 -24.64 -11.40 6.00
CA HIS A 523 -24.43 -12.84 5.83
C HIS A 523 -24.14 -13.14 4.34
N LEU A 524 -23.16 -14.01 4.10
CA LEU A 524 -22.81 -14.48 2.76
C LEU A 524 -24.08 -14.97 2.05
N LYS A 525 -24.31 -14.46 0.84
CA LYS A 525 -25.35 -14.95 -0.07
C LYS A 525 -25.17 -16.46 -0.20
N GLU A 526 -26.17 -17.26 0.21
CA GLU A 526 -26.10 -18.71 0.08
C GLU A 526 -25.93 -19.05 -1.40
N TYR A 527 -24.75 -19.60 -1.70
CA TYR A 527 -24.36 -19.98 -3.04
C TYR A 527 -25.05 -21.29 -3.35
N ASP A 528 -25.90 -21.31 -4.38
CA ASP A 528 -26.51 -22.55 -4.88
C ASP A 528 -25.39 -23.41 -5.52
N ILE A 529 -24.88 -24.37 -4.76
CA ILE A 529 -23.75 -25.24 -5.13
C ILE A 529 -24.02 -25.96 -6.46
N LYS A 530 -25.29 -26.13 -6.86
CA LYS A 530 -25.70 -26.77 -8.12
C LYS A 530 -25.51 -25.89 -9.36
N ASN A 531 -25.32 -24.58 -9.20
CA ASN A 531 -24.99 -23.63 -10.27
C ASN A 531 -23.52 -23.19 -10.25
N SER A 532 -22.74 -23.70 -9.31
CA SER A 532 -21.29 -23.54 -9.31
C SER A 532 -20.68 -24.55 -10.28
N ASN A 533 -19.72 -24.12 -11.12
CA ASN A 533 -18.94 -24.96 -12.04
C ASN A 533 -18.05 -26.02 -11.33
N VAL A 534 -18.45 -26.51 -10.15
CA VAL A 534 -17.69 -27.44 -9.31
C VAL A 534 -17.75 -28.87 -9.87
N GLU A 535 -18.72 -29.20 -10.73
CA GLU A 535 -18.78 -30.52 -11.39
C GLU A 535 -17.66 -30.73 -12.42
N LEU A 536 -16.95 -29.67 -12.83
CA LEU A 536 -15.90 -29.69 -13.86
C LEU A 536 -14.48 -29.50 -13.34
N ILE A 537 -14.27 -29.22 -12.05
CA ILE A 537 -12.93 -29.06 -11.46
C ILE A 537 -12.08 -30.33 -11.69
N GLY A 538 -10.94 -30.21 -12.40
CA GLY A 538 -10.08 -31.31 -12.82
C GLY A 538 -10.55 -32.08 -14.07
N THR A 539 -11.48 -31.54 -14.88
CA THR A 539 -11.73 -32.04 -16.25
C THR A 539 -10.80 -31.36 -17.26
N ASP A 540 -10.61 -31.97 -18.43
CA ASP A 540 -9.94 -31.33 -19.58
C ASP A 540 -10.51 -29.95 -19.92
N ILE A 541 -11.80 -29.70 -19.63
CA ILE A 541 -12.45 -28.40 -19.84
C ILE A 541 -11.98 -27.38 -18.80
N ASP A 542 -11.86 -27.77 -17.53
CA ASP A 542 -11.31 -26.93 -16.45
C ASP A 542 -9.82 -26.65 -16.64
N HIS A 543 -9.04 -27.66 -17.01
CA HIS A 543 -7.64 -27.52 -17.44
C HIS A 543 -7.52 -26.51 -18.59
N ARG A 544 -8.35 -26.65 -19.64
CA ARG A 544 -8.35 -25.71 -20.77
C ARG A 544 -8.80 -24.29 -20.39
N VAL A 545 -9.76 -24.13 -19.49
CA VAL A 545 -10.22 -22.81 -19.01
C VAL A 545 -9.14 -22.14 -18.18
N LYS A 546 -8.49 -22.88 -17.28
CA LYS A 546 -7.35 -22.41 -16.48
C LYS A 546 -6.15 -22.08 -17.35
N TYR A 547 -5.83 -22.91 -18.34
CA TYR A 547 -4.79 -22.63 -19.33
C TYR A 547 -5.10 -21.34 -20.11
N ASN A 548 -6.34 -21.16 -20.57
CA ASN A 548 -6.74 -19.94 -21.26
C ASN A 548 -6.65 -18.69 -20.36
N SER A 549 -6.92 -18.82 -19.05
CA SER A 549 -6.69 -17.76 -18.05
C SER A 549 -5.20 -17.47 -17.89
N ALA A 550 -4.38 -18.53 -17.76
CA ALA A 550 -2.95 -18.40 -17.61
C ALA A 550 -2.31 -17.72 -18.83
N VAL A 551 -2.78 -18.02 -20.04
CA VAL A 551 -2.32 -17.35 -21.27
C VAL A 551 -2.65 -15.86 -21.29
N THR A 552 -3.61 -15.37 -20.53
CA THR A 552 -3.87 -13.92 -20.43
C THR A 552 -3.05 -13.20 -19.36
N GLU A 553 -2.39 -13.93 -18.47
CA GLU A 553 -1.57 -13.36 -17.40
C GLU A 553 -0.23 -12.86 -17.99
N PRO A 554 0.05 -11.55 -17.95
CA PRO A 554 1.27 -10.99 -18.56
C PRO A 554 2.56 -11.52 -17.91
N ALA A 555 2.51 -11.87 -16.62
CA ALA A 555 3.68 -12.32 -15.85
C ALA A 555 4.33 -13.60 -16.40
N TRP A 556 3.58 -14.45 -17.11
CA TRP A 556 4.07 -15.71 -17.67
C TRP A 556 4.69 -15.56 -19.06
N HIS A 557 4.37 -14.49 -19.78
CA HIS A 557 4.95 -14.22 -21.12
C HIS A 557 6.29 -13.48 -21.04
N GLU A 558 6.62 -12.92 -19.89
CA GLU A 558 7.85 -12.18 -19.70
C GLU A 558 9.02 -13.11 -19.33
N GLY A 559 10.01 -13.24 -20.23
CA GLY A 559 11.31 -13.83 -19.91
C GLY A 559 11.53 -15.30 -20.27
N GLY A 560 10.70 -15.91 -21.14
CA GLY A 560 10.90 -17.29 -21.62
C GLY A 560 10.53 -18.37 -20.60
N VAL A 561 9.53 -18.08 -19.75
CA VAL A 561 9.02 -18.99 -18.73
C VAL A 561 8.55 -20.30 -19.39
N GLY A 562 9.12 -21.43 -18.95
CA GLY A 562 8.82 -22.75 -19.53
C GLY A 562 9.61 -23.11 -20.80
N GLU A 563 10.28 -22.15 -21.44
CA GLU A 563 11.07 -22.35 -22.65
C GLU A 563 12.58 -22.39 -22.37
N GLU A 564 13.05 -21.59 -21.41
CA GLU A 564 14.45 -21.53 -21.01
C GLU A 564 14.67 -22.06 -19.58
N ALA A 565 15.81 -22.71 -19.36
CA ALA A 565 16.25 -23.08 -18.02
C ALA A 565 16.68 -21.83 -17.24
N GLY A 566 16.12 -21.62 -16.05
CA GLY A 566 16.35 -20.39 -15.29
C GLY A 566 15.54 -20.33 -13.99
N LEU A 567 15.86 -19.32 -13.18
CA LEU A 567 15.16 -18.99 -11.94
C LEU A 567 14.32 -17.73 -12.17
N TYR A 568 13.03 -17.83 -11.89
CA TYR A 568 12.05 -16.76 -12.03
C TYR A 568 11.36 -16.55 -10.70
N ILE A 569 11.22 -15.29 -10.27
CA ILE A 569 10.61 -14.95 -8.98
C ILE A 569 9.59 -13.86 -9.22
N TRP A 570 8.42 -14.01 -8.63
CA TRP A 570 7.36 -13.02 -8.62
C TRP A 570 6.90 -12.76 -7.18
N ARG A 571 6.51 -11.52 -6.92
CA ARG A 571 5.89 -11.08 -5.66
C ARG A 571 4.41 -10.88 -5.90
N ILE A 572 3.58 -11.27 -4.93
CA ILE A 572 2.16 -10.96 -4.97
C ILE A 572 1.95 -9.53 -4.46
N GLU A 573 1.38 -8.67 -5.30
CA GLU A 573 1.06 -7.28 -4.96
C GLU A 573 -0.38 -6.99 -5.39
N ASP A 574 -1.28 -6.63 -4.45
CA ASP A 574 -2.69 -6.30 -4.74
C ASP A 574 -3.41 -7.32 -5.66
N PHE A 575 -3.30 -8.61 -5.35
CA PHE A 575 -3.82 -9.75 -6.14
C PHE A 575 -3.17 -9.96 -7.52
N GLN A 576 -2.09 -9.25 -7.84
CA GLN A 576 -1.36 -9.38 -9.10
C GLN A 576 -0.02 -10.07 -8.90
N VAL A 577 0.46 -10.73 -9.95
CA VAL A 577 1.77 -11.41 -9.98
C VAL A 577 2.78 -10.44 -10.60
N VAL A 578 3.65 -9.85 -9.78
CA VAL A 578 4.61 -8.84 -10.22
C VAL A 578 6.01 -9.45 -10.30
N PRO A 579 6.71 -9.37 -11.45
CA PRO A 579 8.08 -9.88 -11.59
C PRO A 579 9.04 -9.24 -10.58
N TRP A 580 9.73 -10.07 -9.82
CA TRP A 580 10.70 -9.61 -8.84
C TRP A 580 12.00 -9.18 -9.56
N PRO A 581 12.59 -8.02 -9.22
CA PRO A 581 13.83 -7.59 -9.86
C PRO A 581 14.97 -8.58 -9.65
N ARG A 582 15.67 -8.97 -10.73
CA ARG A 582 16.78 -9.95 -10.70
C ARG A 582 17.89 -9.60 -9.71
N ASN A 583 18.13 -8.31 -9.46
CA ASN A 583 19.12 -7.83 -8.48
C ASN A 583 18.68 -8.03 -7.01
N LYS A 584 17.41 -8.32 -6.76
CA LYS A 584 16.82 -8.57 -5.43
C LYS A 584 16.53 -10.05 -5.18
N TYR A 585 16.91 -10.95 -6.08
CA TYR A 585 16.71 -12.39 -5.90
C TYR A 585 17.36 -12.87 -4.61
N GLY A 586 16.61 -13.66 -3.83
CA GLY A 586 16.99 -14.10 -2.49
C GLY A 586 16.64 -13.09 -1.38
N THR A 587 16.04 -11.94 -1.67
CA THR A 587 15.44 -11.05 -0.66
C THR A 587 13.93 -11.25 -0.62
N PHE A 588 13.41 -11.66 0.53
CA PHE A 588 12.00 -11.90 0.81
C PHE A 588 11.52 -11.00 1.95
N TYR A 589 10.22 -10.72 1.97
CA TYR A 589 9.57 -9.89 2.99
C TYR A 589 8.59 -10.74 3.79
N ASP A 590 8.66 -10.69 5.12
CA ASP A 590 7.83 -11.52 6.00
C ASP A 590 6.32 -11.23 5.91
N GLY A 591 5.94 -10.04 5.45
CA GLY A 591 4.57 -9.62 5.25
C GLY A 591 3.96 -10.00 3.90
N ASP A 592 4.70 -10.65 2.99
CA ASP A 592 4.24 -10.92 1.63
C ASP A 592 4.26 -12.42 1.27
N SER A 593 3.67 -12.75 0.11
CA SER A 593 3.81 -14.06 -0.54
C SER A 593 4.54 -13.93 -1.89
N PHE A 594 5.34 -14.95 -2.23
CA PHE A 594 6.14 -15.00 -3.46
C PHE A 594 5.91 -16.32 -4.21
N ILE A 595 6.08 -16.28 -5.53
CA ILE A 595 6.13 -17.46 -6.40
C ILE A 595 7.52 -17.54 -7.01
N VAL A 596 8.18 -18.69 -6.90
CA VAL A 596 9.53 -18.95 -7.41
C VAL A 596 9.45 -20.16 -8.33
N LEU A 597 9.78 -19.99 -9.60
CA LEU A 597 9.90 -21.08 -10.58
C LEU A 597 11.37 -21.35 -10.85
N HIS A 598 11.77 -22.60 -10.72
CA HIS A 598 13.09 -23.10 -11.11
C HIS A 598 12.93 -24.13 -12.24
N SER A 599 13.41 -23.76 -13.42
CA SER A 599 13.39 -24.63 -14.61
C SER A 599 14.80 -25.14 -14.88
N PHE A 600 14.98 -26.46 -14.95
CA PHE A 600 16.28 -27.08 -15.20
C PHE A 600 16.19 -28.23 -16.21
N LYS A 601 17.30 -28.49 -16.92
CA LYS A 601 17.37 -29.48 -17.99
C LYS A 601 17.61 -30.88 -17.42
N VAL A 602 16.75 -31.83 -17.78
CA VAL A 602 16.82 -33.25 -17.40
C VAL A 602 16.84 -34.11 -18.67
N GLY A 603 17.91 -33.99 -19.45
CA GLY A 603 18.15 -34.79 -20.66
C GLY A 603 17.40 -34.34 -21.92
N GLU A 604 17.52 -35.12 -22.99
CA GLU A 604 16.84 -34.90 -24.28
C GLU A 604 15.77 -35.99 -24.47
N ARG A 605 14.53 -35.57 -24.75
CA ARG A 605 13.46 -36.45 -25.25
C ARG A 605 13.04 -35.94 -26.63
N GLU A 606 13.07 -36.82 -27.63
CA GLU A 606 12.59 -36.54 -29.00
C GLU A 606 13.21 -35.31 -29.70
N GLY A 607 14.46 -34.96 -29.38
CA GLY A 607 15.18 -33.85 -30.02
C GLY A 607 14.78 -32.46 -29.50
N GLN A 608 13.96 -32.38 -28.45
CA GLN A 608 13.73 -31.18 -27.65
C GLN A 608 14.36 -31.34 -26.26
N GLU A 609 14.90 -30.26 -25.71
CA GLU A 609 15.45 -30.24 -24.35
C GLU A 609 14.31 -30.49 -23.36
N HIS A 610 14.38 -31.57 -22.56
CA HIS A 610 13.36 -31.84 -21.56
C HIS A 610 13.65 -31.00 -20.32
N LEU A 611 12.79 -30.00 -20.09
CA LEU A 611 12.82 -29.16 -18.90
C LEU A 611 11.92 -29.77 -17.84
N VAL A 612 12.44 -29.81 -16.60
CA VAL A 612 11.65 -30.08 -15.40
C VAL A 612 11.53 -28.77 -14.63
N HIS A 613 10.34 -28.57 -14.07
CA HIS A 613 9.94 -27.32 -13.45
C HIS A 613 9.57 -27.56 -11.98
N ASP A 614 10.21 -26.84 -11.08
CA ASP A 614 9.83 -26.80 -9.67
C ASP A 614 9.25 -25.41 -9.37
N ILE A 615 7.99 -25.35 -8.91
CA ILE A 615 7.32 -24.11 -8.48
C ILE A 615 7.24 -24.11 -6.95
N PHE A 616 7.91 -23.16 -6.32
CA PHE A 616 7.84 -22.90 -4.89
C PHE A 616 6.98 -21.67 -4.64
N PHE A 617 5.93 -21.79 -3.85
CA PHE A 617 5.21 -20.62 -3.34
C PHE A 617 5.56 -20.40 -1.88
N TRP A 618 6.19 -19.26 -1.62
CA TRP A 618 6.72 -18.89 -0.33
C TRP A 618 5.72 -18.01 0.40
N LEU A 619 5.43 -18.38 1.66
CA LEU A 619 4.50 -17.70 2.54
C LEU A 619 5.28 -17.07 3.71
N GLY A 620 5.25 -15.74 3.78
CA GLY A 620 5.81 -14.98 4.88
C GLY A 620 5.07 -15.26 6.19
N ALA A 621 5.76 -15.11 7.33
CA ALA A 621 5.19 -15.33 8.66
C ALA A 621 4.05 -14.35 9.00
N HIS A 622 4.04 -13.18 8.35
CA HIS A 622 3.06 -12.11 8.51
C HIS A 622 2.26 -11.84 7.23
N THR A 623 2.34 -12.72 6.21
CA THR A 623 1.55 -12.57 4.98
C THR A 623 0.05 -12.64 5.24
N SER A 624 -0.71 -11.86 4.50
CA SER A 624 -2.17 -11.82 4.64
C SER A 624 -2.82 -13.04 3.98
N GLN A 625 -4.03 -13.39 4.44
CA GLN A 625 -4.74 -14.58 3.96
C GLN A 625 -5.01 -14.53 2.46
N ASP A 626 -5.25 -13.35 1.92
CA ASP A 626 -5.49 -13.12 0.50
C ASP A 626 -4.24 -13.26 -0.34
N GLU A 627 -3.11 -12.73 0.08
CA GLU A 627 -1.83 -12.91 -0.62
C GLU A 627 -1.44 -14.38 -0.65
N ALA A 628 -1.56 -15.09 0.48
CA ALA A 628 -1.34 -16.52 0.55
C ALA A 628 -2.30 -17.32 -0.36
N GLY A 629 -3.57 -16.89 -0.42
CA GLY A 629 -4.59 -17.48 -1.29
C GLY A 629 -4.28 -17.25 -2.78
N VAL A 630 -3.86 -16.04 -3.14
CA VAL A 630 -3.45 -15.68 -4.51
C VAL A 630 -2.19 -16.44 -4.91
N ALA A 631 -1.18 -16.53 -4.04
CA ALA A 631 0.04 -17.28 -4.32
C ALA A 631 -0.26 -18.77 -4.60
N ALA A 632 -1.13 -19.38 -3.79
CA ALA A 632 -1.56 -20.77 -4.01
C ALA A 632 -2.36 -20.92 -5.32
N TYR A 633 -3.34 -20.04 -5.57
CA TYR A 633 -4.15 -20.07 -6.80
C TYR A 633 -3.30 -19.85 -8.06
N LYS A 634 -2.41 -18.86 -8.05
CA LYS A 634 -1.53 -18.51 -9.17
C LYS A 634 -0.46 -19.56 -9.43
N THR A 635 -0.04 -20.31 -8.40
CA THR A 635 0.85 -21.48 -8.57
C THR A 635 0.18 -22.59 -9.37
N VAL A 636 -1.11 -22.86 -9.13
CA VAL A 636 -1.88 -23.82 -9.93
C VAL A 636 -2.09 -23.32 -11.35
N GLU A 637 -2.32 -22.02 -11.53
CA GLU A 637 -2.43 -21.39 -12.85
C GLU A 637 -1.10 -21.47 -13.64
N LEU A 638 0.04 -21.27 -12.97
CA LEU A 638 1.37 -21.41 -13.56
C LEU A 638 1.72 -22.87 -13.92
N ASP A 639 1.36 -23.84 -13.07
CA ASP A 639 1.53 -25.25 -13.40
C ASP A 639 0.70 -25.65 -14.63
N GLU A 640 -0.54 -25.17 -14.73
CA GLU A 640 -1.38 -25.38 -15.91
C GLU A 640 -0.75 -24.77 -17.18
N PHE A 641 -0.16 -23.57 -17.07
CA PHE A 641 0.60 -22.95 -18.16
C PHE A 641 1.77 -23.83 -18.63
N LEU A 642 2.42 -24.53 -17.70
CA LEU A 642 3.47 -25.52 -17.96
C LEU A 642 2.92 -26.93 -18.27
N HIS A 643 1.64 -27.01 -18.67
CA HIS A 643 0.94 -28.25 -19.03
C HIS A 643 0.86 -29.29 -17.91
N GLY A 644 0.81 -28.85 -16.64
CA GLY A 644 0.71 -29.72 -15.46
C GLY A 644 1.97 -30.54 -15.19
N SER A 645 3.12 -30.09 -15.70
CA SER A 645 4.39 -30.79 -15.59
C SER A 645 5.24 -30.37 -14.39
N ALA A 646 4.84 -29.33 -13.66
CA ALA A 646 5.66 -28.74 -12.60
C ALA A 646 5.38 -29.38 -11.24
N VAL A 647 6.44 -29.57 -10.46
CA VAL A 647 6.35 -29.98 -9.05
C VAL A 647 6.03 -28.74 -8.21
N GLN A 648 4.95 -28.81 -7.44
CA GLN A 648 4.49 -27.68 -6.62
C GLN A 648 4.96 -27.86 -5.17
N HIS A 649 5.66 -26.88 -4.62
CA HIS A 649 6.23 -26.86 -3.27
C HIS A 649 5.61 -25.73 -2.44
N ARG A 650 5.07 -26.06 -1.27
CA ARG A 650 4.61 -25.08 -0.29
C ARG A 650 5.72 -24.74 0.69
N GLU A 651 6.20 -23.50 0.66
CA GLU A 651 7.30 -23.03 1.49
C GLU A 651 6.81 -22.05 2.56
N VAL A 652 7.08 -22.35 3.83
CA VAL A 652 6.73 -21.46 4.97
C VAL A 652 8.01 -20.87 5.54
N GLN A 653 8.03 -19.56 5.82
CA GLN A 653 9.21 -18.84 6.32
C GLN A 653 9.92 -19.51 7.51
N GLN A 654 9.17 -20.16 8.41
CA GLN A 654 9.70 -20.79 9.64
C GLN A 654 10.43 -22.12 9.37
N ALA A 655 10.10 -22.81 8.28
CA ALA A 655 10.68 -24.09 7.89
C ALA A 655 10.70 -24.27 6.35
N PRO A 656 11.56 -23.52 5.63
CA PRO A 656 11.74 -23.72 4.20
C PRO A 656 12.41 -25.06 3.89
N SER A 657 12.08 -25.67 2.76
CA SER A 657 12.68 -26.91 2.28
C SER A 657 14.16 -26.74 1.92
N ASP A 658 14.92 -27.83 2.00
CA ASP A 658 16.36 -27.84 1.65
C ASP A 658 16.58 -27.52 0.15
N ASP A 659 15.63 -27.90 -0.70
CA ASP A 659 15.65 -27.59 -2.14
C ASP A 659 15.51 -26.08 -2.37
N PHE A 660 14.54 -25.44 -1.69
CA PHE A 660 14.35 -24.00 -1.76
C PHE A 660 15.58 -23.23 -1.25
N LEU A 661 16.17 -23.68 -0.14
CA LEU A 661 17.38 -23.07 0.44
C LEU A 661 18.61 -23.22 -0.47
N THR A 662 18.69 -24.30 -1.25
CA THR A 662 19.78 -24.54 -2.21
C THR A 662 19.73 -23.54 -3.36
N LEU A 663 18.54 -23.10 -3.78
CA LEU A 663 18.37 -22.06 -4.81
C LEU A 663 18.95 -20.70 -4.38
N PHE A 664 18.95 -20.42 -3.07
CA PHE A 664 19.38 -19.15 -2.50
C PHE A 664 20.54 -19.32 -1.51
N PRO A 665 21.80 -19.43 -2.00
CA PRO A 665 22.99 -19.50 -1.14
C PRO A 665 23.12 -18.32 -0.16
N ARG A 666 22.41 -17.22 -0.46
CA ARG A 666 22.41 -15.96 0.29
C ARG A 666 21.00 -15.40 0.40
N MET A 667 20.22 -15.94 1.31
CA MET A 667 18.85 -15.49 1.57
C MET A 667 18.82 -14.33 2.57
N SER A 668 17.99 -13.33 2.33
CA SER A 668 17.69 -12.22 3.23
C SER A 668 16.19 -12.16 3.46
N ILE A 669 15.75 -12.25 4.71
CA ILE A 669 14.35 -12.05 5.11
C ILE A 669 14.27 -10.71 5.84
N ARG A 670 13.41 -9.81 5.35
CA ARG A 670 13.22 -8.47 5.89
C ARG A 670 11.82 -8.31 6.47
N SER A 671 11.70 -7.44 7.46
CA SER A 671 10.41 -7.09 8.03
C SER A 671 9.66 -6.12 7.11
N GLY A 672 8.33 -6.25 7.08
CA GLY A 672 7.43 -5.42 6.29
C GLY A 672 6.83 -6.16 5.09
N GLY A 673 6.17 -5.43 4.22
CA GLY A 673 5.45 -5.99 3.09
C GLY A 673 4.57 -4.94 2.39
N MET A 674 3.81 -5.36 1.38
CA MET A 674 2.71 -4.58 0.82
C MET A 674 1.55 -4.52 1.82
N ALA A 675 0.77 -3.45 1.75
CA ALA A 675 -0.47 -3.38 2.51
C ALA A 675 -1.47 -4.37 1.90
N SER A 676 -2.01 -5.30 2.70
CA SER A 676 -3.01 -6.25 2.18
C SER A 676 -4.20 -5.52 1.55
N GLY A 677 -4.76 -6.08 0.48
CA GLY A 677 -5.95 -5.54 -0.20
C GLY A 677 -7.21 -5.48 0.67
N PHE A 678 -7.16 -5.98 1.91
CA PHE A 678 -8.28 -6.04 2.87
C PHE A 678 -8.15 -5.14 4.10
N ARG A 679 -7.03 -4.42 4.29
CA ARG A 679 -6.84 -3.51 5.44
C ARG A 679 -6.16 -2.21 5.05
N HIS A 680 -6.88 -1.11 5.23
CA HIS A 680 -6.34 0.24 5.13
C HIS A 680 -5.60 0.58 6.44
N VAL A 681 -4.30 0.79 6.38
CA VAL A 681 -3.50 1.36 7.47
C VAL A 681 -3.06 2.75 7.01
N GLU A 682 -3.35 3.75 7.83
CA GLU A 682 -2.95 5.14 7.59
C GLU A 682 -1.43 5.22 7.46
N GLU A 683 -0.91 5.94 6.47
CA GLU A 683 0.52 6.18 6.28
C GLU A 683 1.07 6.92 7.51
N GLU A 684 1.59 6.16 8.49
CA GLU A 684 2.35 6.74 9.58
C GLU A 684 3.64 7.34 9.02
N THR A 685 3.90 8.58 9.42
CA THR A 685 5.12 9.33 9.13
C THR A 685 6.37 8.47 9.34
N PRO A 686 7.44 8.61 8.53
CA PRO A 686 8.64 7.80 8.66
C PRO A 686 9.24 7.98 10.06
N GLN A 687 8.99 7.01 10.95
CA GLN A 687 9.62 6.93 12.25
C GLN A 687 11.05 6.42 12.07
N ASP A 688 11.97 6.78 12.96
CA ASP A 688 13.33 6.26 12.98
C ASP A 688 13.32 4.76 13.32
N ILE A 689 13.06 3.90 12.33
CA ILE A 689 13.00 2.45 12.49
C ILE A 689 14.43 1.94 12.78
N THR A 690 14.66 1.48 14.00
CA THR A 690 15.87 0.75 14.38
C THR A 690 15.73 -0.68 13.87
N THR A 691 16.61 -1.14 12.99
CA THR A 691 16.54 -2.50 12.42
C THR A 691 17.71 -3.35 12.90
N LEU A 692 17.44 -4.61 13.26
CA LEU A 692 18.45 -5.57 13.71
C LEU A 692 18.43 -6.79 12.79
N LEU A 693 19.54 -7.06 12.11
CA LEU A 693 19.70 -8.24 11.26
C LEU A 693 20.58 -9.28 11.96
N ARG A 694 20.11 -10.52 12.05
CA ARG A 694 20.87 -11.69 12.49
C ARG A 694 21.43 -12.42 11.27
N VAL A 695 22.74 -12.67 11.25
CA VAL A 695 23.45 -13.38 10.19
C VAL A 695 23.98 -14.69 10.76
N PHE A 696 23.47 -15.80 10.24
CA PHE A 696 23.79 -17.13 10.74
C PHE A 696 23.93 -18.15 9.59
N LYS A 697 24.74 -19.18 9.81
CA LYS A 697 24.88 -20.33 8.90
C LYS A 697 23.68 -21.25 9.02
N ASN A 698 23.08 -21.65 7.91
CA ASN A 698 22.03 -22.65 7.92
C ASN A 698 22.62 -24.05 8.26
N PRO A 699 22.02 -24.82 9.19
CA PRO A 699 22.47 -26.18 9.50
C PRO A 699 22.26 -27.20 8.36
N SER A 700 21.16 -27.10 7.60
CA SER A 700 20.80 -28.09 6.57
C SER A 700 21.46 -27.82 5.21
N ALA A 701 21.66 -26.54 4.88
CA ALA A 701 22.30 -26.11 3.64
C ALA A 701 23.58 -25.33 3.94
N ASN A 702 24.65 -25.50 3.15
CA ASN A 702 25.94 -24.83 3.38
C ASN A 702 25.94 -23.32 3.07
N GLY A 703 24.77 -22.67 3.12
CA GLY A 703 24.52 -21.25 2.84
C GLY A 703 24.41 -20.39 4.09
N ILE A 704 24.40 -19.06 3.90
CA ILE A 704 24.31 -18.08 4.99
C ILE A 704 23.01 -17.29 4.83
N VAL A 705 22.24 -17.22 5.92
CA VAL A 705 20.95 -16.52 5.98
C VAL A 705 21.11 -15.21 6.74
N VAL A 706 20.48 -14.15 6.24
CA VAL A 706 20.32 -12.85 6.89
C VAL A 706 18.85 -12.71 7.24
N TYR A 707 18.53 -12.54 8.53
CA TYR A 707 17.16 -12.52 9.01
C TYR A 707 16.94 -11.29 9.88
N GLU A 708 15.93 -10.50 9.59
CA GLU A 708 15.55 -9.36 10.42
C GLU A 708 14.82 -9.83 11.68
N VAL A 709 15.35 -9.45 12.85
CA VAL A 709 14.85 -9.85 14.17
C VAL A 709 14.43 -8.63 14.97
N GLU A 710 13.59 -8.84 15.99
CA GLU A 710 13.17 -7.76 16.88
C GLU A 710 14.40 -7.05 17.50
N PRO A 711 14.49 -5.71 17.46
CA PRO A 711 15.66 -4.94 17.89
C PRO A 711 15.77 -4.86 19.42
N THR A 712 15.89 -6.02 20.07
CA THR A 712 16.08 -6.16 21.51
C THR A 712 17.32 -7.00 21.82
N TRP A 713 17.90 -6.81 23.00
CA TRP A 713 19.06 -7.59 23.45
C TRP A 713 18.75 -9.09 23.59
N ARG A 714 17.47 -9.46 23.74
CA ARG A 714 17.01 -10.85 23.85
C ARG A 714 17.15 -11.62 22.53
N SER A 715 17.24 -10.91 21.41
CA SER A 715 17.43 -11.51 20.08
C SER A 715 18.88 -11.93 19.82
N LEU A 716 19.84 -11.46 20.64
CA LEU A 716 21.26 -11.75 20.46
C LEU A 716 21.59 -13.22 20.77
N ASP A 717 22.62 -13.73 20.10
CA ASP A 717 23.14 -15.07 20.33
C ASP A 717 24.66 -15.07 20.14
N ASN A 718 25.36 -15.79 21.01
CA ASN A 718 26.82 -15.83 21.02
C ASN A 718 27.44 -16.48 19.77
N ALA A 719 26.71 -17.32 19.04
CA ALA A 719 27.21 -18.08 17.91
C ALA A 719 27.00 -17.39 16.56
N ASP A 720 26.34 -16.22 16.52
CA ASP A 720 25.95 -15.55 15.27
C ASP A 720 26.48 -14.11 15.20
N VAL A 721 26.34 -13.46 14.04
CA VAL A 721 26.73 -12.05 13.82
C VAL A 721 25.49 -11.18 13.65
N PHE A 722 25.45 -10.01 14.29
CA PHE A 722 24.30 -9.11 14.26
C PHE A 722 24.68 -7.76 13.66
N VAL A 723 23.81 -7.20 12.82
CA VAL A 723 23.95 -5.89 12.18
C VAL A 723 22.80 -5.00 12.62
N LEU A 724 23.09 -4.00 13.44
CA LEU A 724 22.13 -3.02 13.95
C LEU A 724 22.25 -1.72 13.17
N ASP A 725 21.21 -1.36 12.41
CA ASP A 725 21.12 -0.08 11.70
C ASP A 725 20.25 0.89 12.51
N LYS A 726 20.88 2.00 12.94
CA LYS A 726 20.25 3.08 13.69
C LYS A 726 20.24 4.39 12.89
N GLY A 727 20.04 4.31 11.57
CA GLY A 727 19.87 5.46 10.69
C GLY A 727 21.17 6.21 10.37
N ASP A 728 21.79 6.83 11.37
CA ASP A 728 23.06 7.57 11.22
C ASP A 728 24.30 6.66 11.24
N LYS A 729 24.20 5.51 11.92
CA LYS A 729 25.31 4.58 12.12
C LYS A 729 24.86 3.12 12.15
N VAL A 730 25.68 2.26 11.53
CA VAL A 730 25.52 0.80 11.52
C VAL A 730 26.54 0.17 12.48
N TRP A 731 26.05 -0.68 13.37
CA TRP A 731 26.85 -1.42 14.35
C TRP A 731 26.85 -2.90 14.00
N VAL A 732 28.03 -3.51 13.92
CA VAL A 732 28.19 -4.95 13.69
C VAL A 732 28.67 -5.58 14.98
N TRP A 733 27.85 -6.40 15.60
CA TRP A 733 28.18 -7.16 16.80
C TRP A 733 28.53 -8.60 16.43
N GLN A 734 29.75 -9.02 16.75
CA GLN A 734 30.23 -10.38 16.47
C GLN A 734 30.22 -11.21 17.75
N GLY A 735 29.38 -12.24 17.80
CA GLY A 735 29.36 -13.20 18.91
C GLY A 735 30.69 -13.91 19.08
N LYS A 736 30.97 -14.39 20.30
CA LYS A 736 32.23 -15.07 20.65
C LYS A 736 32.47 -16.36 19.85
N ASP A 737 31.40 -17.05 19.46
CA ASP A 737 31.43 -18.36 18.79
C ASP A 737 31.05 -18.29 17.29
N CYS A 738 30.96 -17.09 16.72
CA CYS A 738 30.54 -16.92 15.32
C CYS A 738 31.60 -17.34 14.28
N SER A 739 31.12 -17.88 13.16
CA SER A 739 31.93 -18.42 12.09
C SER A 739 32.55 -17.33 11.19
N PRO A 740 33.71 -17.59 10.56
CA PRO A 740 34.30 -16.66 9.60
C PRO A 740 33.40 -16.37 8.39
N MET A 741 32.57 -17.33 8.00
CA MET A 741 31.62 -17.19 6.90
C MET A 741 30.52 -16.16 7.23
N GLU A 742 29.95 -16.21 8.44
CA GLU A 742 28.96 -15.24 8.92
C GLU A 742 29.56 -13.82 8.97
N LYS A 743 30.79 -13.68 9.47
CA LYS A 743 31.50 -12.38 9.49
C LYS A 743 31.66 -11.80 8.08
N ALA A 744 32.07 -12.63 7.12
CA ALA A 744 32.23 -12.20 5.73
C ALA A 744 30.89 -11.78 5.09
N LYS A 745 29.81 -12.50 5.39
CA LYS A 745 28.46 -12.14 4.91
C LYS A 745 27.96 -10.85 5.55
N ALA A 746 28.14 -10.67 6.86
CA ALA A 746 27.77 -9.44 7.55
C ALA A 746 28.53 -8.24 6.99
N ALA A 747 29.83 -8.38 6.73
CA ALA A 747 30.63 -7.33 6.09
C ALA A 747 30.09 -6.94 4.71
N GLN A 748 29.62 -7.90 3.92
CA GLN A 748 28.97 -7.59 2.64
C GLN A 748 27.63 -6.89 2.82
N VAL A 749 26.76 -7.36 3.71
CA VAL A 749 25.46 -6.71 3.99
C VAL A 749 25.67 -5.25 4.36
N VAL A 750 26.66 -5.00 5.21
CA VAL A 750 27.05 -3.66 5.66
C VAL A 750 27.63 -2.83 4.50
N HIS A 751 28.46 -3.41 3.64
CA HIS A 751 28.95 -2.72 2.45
C HIS A 751 27.81 -2.27 1.53
N ASP A 752 26.84 -3.15 1.27
CA ASP A 752 25.66 -2.86 0.46
C ASP A 752 24.81 -1.73 1.11
N MET A 753 24.71 -1.71 2.44
CA MET A 753 24.04 -0.63 3.20
C MET A 753 24.77 0.72 3.10
N ILE A 754 26.10 0.74 3.19
CA ILE A 754 26.91 1.96 3.05
C ILE A 754 26.77 2.57 1.65
N LEU A 755 26.78 1.72 0.62
CA LEU A 755 26.58 2.17 -0.77
C LEU A 755 25.24 2.87 -0.96
N ALA A 756 24.19 2.41 -0.26
CA ALA A 756 22.86 2.98 -0.34
C ALA A 756 22.65 4.23 0.52
N LYS A 757 23.19 4.27 1.76
CA LYS A 757 22.84 5.28 2.78
C LYS A 757 23.99 6.22 3.20
N HIS A 758 25.24 5.92 2.85
CA HIS A 758 26.44 6.65 3.32
C HIS A 758 26.56 6.74 4.85
N ALA A 759 26.19 5.68 5.58
CA ALA A 759 26.26 5.61 7.04
C ALA A 759 27.67 5.25 7.56
N GLU A 760 28.02 5.71 8.77
CA GLU A 760 29.24 5.26 9.46
C GLU A 760 29.08 3.81 9.96
N VAL A 761 30.17 3.05 10.00
CA VAL A 761 30.15 1.63 10.42
C VAL A 761 31.14 1.37 11.54
N GLU A 762 30.69 0.63 12.55
CA GLU A 762 31.54 0.18 13.65
C GLU A 762 31.37 -1.31 13.89
N VAL A 763 32.47 -2.06 13.87
CA VAL A 763 32.50 -3.50 14.10
C VAL A 763 33.06 -3.76 15.51
N LEU A 764 32.31 -4.50 16.32
CA LEU A 764 32.61 -4.77 17.73
C LEU A 764 32.51 -6.28 17.99
N ALA A 765 33.60 -6.89 18.45
CA ALA A 765 33.54 -8.27 18.95
C ALA A 765 32.97 -8.30 20.37
N GLN A 766 32.23 -9.36 20.73
CA GLN A 766 31.66 -9.54 22.07
C GLN A 766 32.73 -9.46 23.18
N ALA A 767 33.97 -9.88 22.92
CA ALA A 767 35.06 -9.78 23.91
C ALA A 767 35.49 -8.34 24.24
N GLU A 768 35.12 -7.35 23.41
CA GLU A 768 35.49 -5.96 23.62
C GLU A 768 34.56 -5.28 24.63
N SER A 769 35.13 -4.49 25.56
CA SER A 769 34.34 -3.73 26.53
C SER A 769 33.35 -2.75 25.89
N ARG A 770 33.68 -2.25 24.69
CA ARG A 770 32.84 -1.32 23.92
C ARG A 770 31.63 -1.99 23.28
N SER A 771 31.61 -3.32 23.14
CA SER A 771 30.47 -4.07 22.59
C SER A 771 29.22 -3.98 23.48
N ARG A 772 29.37 -3.67 24.78
CA ARG A 772 28.25 -3.38 25.70
C ARG A 772 27.35 -2.27 25.18
N ARG A 773 27.92 -1.30 24.46
CA ARG A 773 27.16 -0.21 23.84
C ARG A 773 26.09 -0.71 22.87
N VAL A 774 26.30 -1.82 22.15
CA VAL A 774 25.28 -2.42 21.28
C VAL A 774 24.13 -3.00 22.11
N VAL A 775 24.45 -3.64 23.24
CA VAL A 775 23.45 -4.19 24.17
C VAL A 775 22.62 -3.07 24.80
N ASP A 776 23.26 -1.97 25.23
CA ASP A 776 22.57 -0.79 25.77
C ASP A 776 21.65 -0.13 24.71
N LEU A 777 22.11 -0.05 23.45
CA LEU A 777 21.32 0.47 22.34
C LEU A 777 20.08 -0.39 22.03
N LEU A 778 20.13 -1.69 22.34
CA LEU A 778 19.04 -2.66 22.21
C LEU A 778 18.19 -2.78 23.50
N GLY A 779 18.33 -1.84 24.44
CA GLY A 779 17.52 -1.74 25.65
C GLY A 779 18.00 -2.61 26.82
N GLY A 780 19.24 -3.08 26.81
CA GLY A 780 19.87 -3.71 27.96
C GLY A 780 20.26 -2.69 29.04
N ASP A 781 20.32 -3.15 30.28
CA ASP A 781 20.75 -2.37 31.46
C ASP A 781 22.09 -2.88 32.01
N ALA A 782 22.58 -2.29 33.12
CA ALA A 782 23.82 -2.71 33.75
C ALA A 782 23.77 -4.16 34.29
N ASP A 783 22.58 -4.68 34.58
CA ASP A 783 22.36 -6.00 35.19
C ASP A 783 22.14 -7.11 34.13
N THR A 784 22.06 -6.75 32.85
CA THR A 784 21.82 -7.69 31.75
C THR A 784 23.01 -8.68 31.61
N PRO A 785 22.75 -10.01 31.64
CA PRO A 785 23.77 -11.03 31.41
C PRO A 785 24.45 -10.83 30.06
N PHE A 786 25.77 -11.06 30.00
CA PHE A 786 26.55 -10.88 28.77
C PHE A 786 26.78 -12.18 28.00
N ASP A 787 25.96 -13.19 28.31
CA ASP A 787 25.91 -14.49 27.67
C ASP A 787 24.50 -14.65 27.09
N PHE A 788 24.39 -14.69 25.76
CA PHE A 788 23.11 -14.66 25.06
C PHE A 788 22.86 -15.98 24.33
N HIS A 789 21.68 -16.56 24.55
CA HIS A 789 21.24 -17.80 23.93
C HIS A 789 19.82 -17.61 23.41
N GLN A 790 19.69 -17.55 22.09
CA GLN A 790 18.40 -17.42 21.44
C GLN A 790 18.29 -18.41 20.26
N PRO A 791 17.24 -19.26 20.23
CA PRO A 791 17.07 -20.22 19.15
C PRO A 791 16.95 -19.50 17.80
N ARG A 792 17.37 -20.17 16.73
CA ARG A 792 17.33 -19.61 15.38
C ARG A 792 15.89 -19.55 14.88
N PRO A 793 15.51 -18.49 14.13
CA PRO A 793 14.13 -18.29 13.67
C PRO A 793 13.70 -19.24 12.53
N ILE A 794 14.66 -19.95 11.92
CA ILE A 794 14.39 -21.01 10.95
C ILE A 794 14.72 -22.34 11.63
N ALA A 795 13.72 -23.21 11.76
CA ALA A 795 13.92 -24.57 12.23
C ALA A 795 14.51 -25.39 11.08
N SER A 796 15.67 -26.00 11.31
CA SER A 796 16.12 -27.08 10.43
C SER A 796 15.24 -28.29 10.72
N GLY A 797 14.72 -28.95 9.68
CA GLY A 797 14.08 -30.27 9.76
C GLY A 797 15.03 -31.39 10.22
N THR A 798 16.14 -31.04 10.87
CA THR A 798 17.15 -31.92 11.43
C THR A 798 17.33 -31.57 12.91
N HIS A 799 16.44 -32.07 13.76
CA HIS A 799 16.88 -32.55 15.07
C HIS A 799 17.76 -33.79 14.86
N ILE A 800 18.94 -33.61 14.25
CA ILE A 800 20.04 -34.56 14.39
C ILE A 800 20.80 -34.10 15.63
N HIS A 801 20.26 -34.43 16.80
CA HIS A 801 21.15 -34.81 17.89
C HIS A 801 21.73 -36.15 17.46
N ASP A 802 23.04 -36.18 17.20
CA ASP A 802 23.80 -37.43 17.13
C ASP A 802 23.52 -38.22 18.42
N GLY A 803 22.66 -39.25 18.33
CA GLY A 803 22.54 -40.29 19.34
C GLY A 803 21.21 -40.48 20.07
N ASP A 804 20.03 -40.18 19.51
CA ASP A 804 18.76 -40.63 20.12
C ASP A 804 17.79 -41.34 19.14
N ALA A 805 17.19 -42.43 19.62
CA ALA A 805 16.50 -43.48 18.86
C ALA A 805 15.02 -43.14 18.56
N SER A 806 14.74 -41.90 18.14
CA SER A 806 13.39 -41.36 17.99
C SER A 806 13.13 -40.71 16.61
N SER A 807 13.61 -41.31 15.52
CA SER A 807 13.16 -40.89 14.16
C SER A 807 11.85 -41.60 13.83
N ARG A 808 10.80 -40.83 13.50
CA ARG A 808 9.56 -41.37 12.96
C ARG A 808 9.85 -42.22 11.71
N PRO A 809 9.27 -43.42 11.55
CA PRO A 809 9.52 -44.23 10.36
C PRO A 809 8.93 -43.56 9.12
N GLN A 810 9.58 -43.75 7.97
CA GLN A 810 9.05 -43.35 6.67
C GLN A 810 7.75 -44.14 6.40
N ARG A 811 6.67 -43.45 6.01
CA ARG A 811 5.36 -44.08 5.77
C ARG A 811 4.86 -43.77 4.38
N LEU A 812 4.35 -44.80 3.69
CA LEU A 812 3.70 -44.65 2.40
C LEU A 812 2.23 -45.00 2.54
N PHE A 813 1.36 -44.09 2.12
CA PHE A 813 -0.08 -44.27 2.07
C PHE A 813 -0.55 -44.27 0.61
N ARG A 814 -1.55 -45.10 0.33
CA ARG A 814 -2.24 -45.16 -0.95
C ARG A 814 -3.65 -44.61 -0.80
N PHE A 815 -3.97 -43.68 -1.67
CA PHE A 815 -5.29 -43.08 -1.82
C PHE A 815 -5.89 -43.58 -3.13
N SER A 816 -6.85 -44.49 -3.02
CA SER A 816 -7.47 -45.18 -4.15
C SER A 816 -8.99 -45.25 -3.99
N ASP A 817 -9.71 -45.19 -5.11
CA ASP A 817 -11.16 -45.43 -5.20
C ASP A 817 -11.53 -46.81 -5.79
N GLU A 818 -10.55 -47.71 -5.93
CA GLU A 818 -10.73 -49.08 -6.45
C GLU A 818 -11.85 -49.87 -5.72
N SER A 819 -12.06 -49.63 -4.41
CA SER A 819 -13.12 -50.26 -3.61
C SER A 819 -14.52 -49.67 -3.84
N GLY A 820 -14.66 -48.68 -4.74
CA GLY A 820 -15.90 -47.95 -5.04
C GLY A 820 -16.16 -46.78 -4.08
N ARG A 821 -15.27 -46.56 -3.10
CA ARG A 821 -15.23 -45.38 -2.22
C ARG A 821 -13.76 -44.98 -2.05
N LEU A 822 -13.50 -43.70 -1.85
CA LEU A 822 -12.14 -43.21 -1.60
C LEU A 822 -11.64 -43.75 -0.26
N GLU A 823 -10.59 -44.57 -0.31
CA GLU A 823 -9.97 -45.21 0.84
C GLU A 823 -8.52 -44.73 0.98
N PHE A 824 -8.12 -44.44 2.22
CA PHE A 824 -6.76 -44.02 2.57
C PHE A 824 -6.11 -45.14 3.39
N SER A 825 -5.21 -45.89 2.78
CA SER A 825 -4.62 -47.11 3.33
C SER A 825 -3.11 -46.99 3.47
N LEU A 826 -2.54 -47.58 4.53
CA LEU A 826 -1.09 -47.62 4.75
C LEU A 826 -0.49 -48.77 3.94
N VAL A 827 0.43 -48.45 3.02
CA VAL A 827 1.14 -49.43 2.17
C VAL A 827 2.44 -49.87 2.84
N ARG A 828 3.18 -48.92 3.42
CA ARG A 828 4.46 -49.18 4.11
C ARG A 828 4.55 -48.37 5.39
N ASP A 829 5.05 -49.01 6.44
CA ASP A 829 5.39 -48.40 7.74
C ASP A 829 6.84 -48.77 8.06
N GLY A 830 7.79 -48.00 7.51
CA GLY A 830 9.23 -48.23 7.55
C GLY A 830 9.79 -49.14 6.44
N GLY A 831 11.10 -48.99 6.19
CA GLY A 831 11.86 -49.70 5.15
C GLY A 831 12.01 -48.90 3.84
N PRO A 832 12.94 -49.28 2.93
CA PRO A 832 13.20 -48.53 1.70
C PRO A 832 12.02 -48.62 0.74
N ILE A 833 11.58 -47.47 0.23
CA ILE A 833 10.46 -47.34 -0.70
C ILE A 833 11.00 -47.31 -2.13
N SER A 834 10.48 -48.13 -3.02
CA SER A 834 10.93 -48.14 -4.40
C SER A 834 9.87 -47.57 -5.33
N HIS A 835 10.27 -47.19 -6.55
CA HIS A 835 9.32 -46.82 -7.59
C HIS A 835 8.31 -47.93 -7.91
N ARG A 836 8.58 -49.20 -7.53
CA ARG A 836 7.63 -50.32 -7.71
C ARG A 836 6.48 -50.31 -6.71
N ASP A 837 6.60 -49.56 -5.62
CA ASP A 837 5.55 -49.41 -4.61
C ASP A 837 4.54 -48.30 -4.99
N LEU A 838 4.79 -47.58 -6.10
CA LEU A 838 3.92 -46.54 -6.65
C LEU A 838 3.20 -47.08 -7.90
N ASP A 839 1.87 -47.13 -7.85
CA ASP A 839 1.02 -47.57 -8.97
C ASP A 839 0.51 -46.39 -9.78
N SER A 840 0.72 -46.39 -11.09
CA SER A 840 0.26 -45.37 -12.02
C SER A 840 -1.25 -45.10 -11.96
N SER A 841 -2.07 -46.02 -11.44
CA SER A 841 -3.53 -45.84 -11.33
C SER A 841 -4.04 -45.13 -10.08
N ASP A 842 -3.18 -44.80 -9.11
CA ASP A 842 -3.60 -44.26 -7.80
C ASP A 842 -2.77 -43.01 -7.40
N VAL A 843 -3.18 -42.33 -6.31
CA VAL A 843 -2.41 -41.25 -5.67
C VAL A 843 -1.75 -41.76 -4.40
N PHE A 844 -0.47 -41.43 -4.19
CA PHE A 844 0.30 -41.87 -3.02
C PHE A 844 0.74 -40.68 -2.17
N LEU A 845 0.73 -40.84 -0.85
CA LEU A 845 1.28 -39.88 0.11
C LEU A 845 2.46 -40.54 0.83
N LEU A 846 3.63 -39.94 0.68
CA LEU A 846 4.87 -40.34 1.32
C LEU A 846 5.22 -39.34 2.43
N ASP A 847 5.33 -39.84 3.65
CA ASP A 847 5.86 -39.12 4.80
C ASP A 847 7.34 -39.50 4.98
N ASP A 848 8.24 -38.58 4.62
CA ASP A 848 9.68 -38.77 4.70
C ASP A 848 10.22 -38.53 6.11
N ALA A 849 9.71 -39.31 7.08
CA ALA A 849 10.13 -39.27 8.47
C ALA A 849 10.08 -37.86 9.10
N GLY A 850 9.08 -37.04 8.71
CA GLY A 850 8.92 -35.66 9.17
C GLY A 850 9.74 -34.60 8.42
N ARG A 851 10.61 -34.98 7.46
CA ARG A 851 11.37 -34.01 6.64
C ARG A 851 10.49 -33.30 5.61
N ALA A 852 9.64 -34.06 4.92
CA ALA A 852 8.71 -33.56 3.91
C ALA A 852 7.55 -34.55 3.70
N ILE A 853 6.39 -34.01 3.30
CA ILE A 853 5.24 -34.80 2.84
C ILE A 853 5.19 -34.69 1.32
N TRP A 854 5.42 -35.80 0.63
CA TRP A 854 5.34 -35.89 -0.82
C TRP A 854 4.00 -36.51 -1.23
N VAL A 855 3.36 -35.94 -2.24
CA VAL A 855 2.15 -36.48 -2.85
C VAL A 855 2.49 -36.83 -4.29
N TRP A 856 2.49 -38.11 -4.62
CA TRP A 856 2.76 -38.60 -5.97
C TRP A 856 1.44 -38.92 -6.68
N GLU A 857 1.21 -38.32 -7.84
CA GLU A 857 0.02 -38.48 -8.66
C GLU A 857 0.32 -39.40 -9.86
N GLY A 858 -0.30 -40.58 -9.87
CA GLY A 858 -0.24 -41.49 -11.01
C GLY A 858 -0.94 -40.92 -12.25
N ARG A 859 -0.40 -41.21 -13.44
CA ARG A 859 -0.97 -40.75 -14.72
C ARG A 859 -2.38 -41.28 -14.94
N GLY A 860 -2.67 -42.49 -14.48
CA GLY A 860 -3.96 -43.17 -14.54
C GLY A 860 -4.88 -42.93 -13.34
N ALA A 861 -4.48 -42.10 -12.37
CA ALA A 861 -5.27 -41.84 -11.17
C ALA A 861 -6.65 -41.24 -11.45
N SER A 862 -7.62 -41.59 -10.61
CA SER A 862 -9.01 -41.19 -10.78
C SER A 862 -9.19 -39.69 -10.57
N ARG A 863 -10.17 -39.09 -11.25
CA ARG A 863 -10.48 -37.66 -11.08
C ARG A 863 -10.91 -37.33 -9.64
N ALA A 864 -11.55 -38.26 -8.95
CA ALA A 864 -11.98 -38.08 -7.57
C ALA A 864 -10.78 -38.07 -6.60
N GLU A 865 -9.72 -38.82 -6.91
CA GLU A 865 -8.47 -38.86 -6.16
C GLU A 865 -7.67 -37.57 -6.37
N LYS A 866 -7.50 -37.18 -7.63
CA LYS A 866 -6.79 -35.95 -8.05
C LYS A 866 -7.41 -34.66 -7.52
N ALA A 867 -8.73 -34.64 -7.30
CA ALA A 867 -9.39 -33.46 -6.75
C ALA A 867 -9.22 -33.31 -5.22
N LYS A 868 -8.89 -34.39 -4.50
CA LYS A 868 -8.95 -34.45 -3.03
C LYS A 868 -7.61 -34.64 -2.33
N TRP A 869 -6.52 -34.88 -3.07
CA TRP A 869 -5.20 -35.10 -2.48
C TRP A 869 -4.76 -33.96 -1.53
N LEU A 870 -5.08 -32.69 -1.84
CA LEU A 870 -4.68 -31.55 -1.00
C LEU A 870 -5.43 -31.56 0.35
N HIS A 871 -6.71 -31.91 0.34
CA HIS A 871 -7.49 -32.06 1.57
C HIS A 871 -6.98 -33.23 2.41
N VAL A 872 -6.59 -34.34 1.77
CA VAL A 872 -6.02 -35.51 2.44
C VAL A 872 -4.65 -35.20 3.03
N ALA A 873 -3.76 -34.54 2.29
CA ALA A 873 -2.45 -34.12 2.78
C ALA A 873 -2.56 -33.15 3.97
N GLN A 874 -3.50 -32.19 3.91
CA GLN A 874 -3.77 -31.29 5.03
C GLN A 874 -4.39 -32.01 6.23
N ALA A 875 -5.31 -32.94 6.00
CA ALA A 875 -5.92 -33.74 7.07
C ALA A 875 -4.87 -34.64 7.74
N TYR A 876 -3.96 -35.22 6.96
CA TYR A 876 -2.83 -35.99 7.45
C TYR A 876 -1.88 -35.13 8.28
N ALA A 877 -1.49 -33.95 7.78
CA ALA A 877 -0.68 -33.00 8.55
C ALA A 877 -1.35 -32.59 9.88
N ARG A 878 -2.68 -32.37 9.89
CA ARG A 878 -3.46 -32.11 11.12
C ARG A 878 -3.54 -33.31 12.06
N HIS A 879 -3.58 -34.52 11.53
CA HIS A 879 -3.55 -35.74 12.35
C HIS A 879 -2.21 -35.89 13.06
N ILE A 880 -1.10 -35.61 12.35
CA ILE A 880 0.25 -35.66 12.92
C ILE A 880 0.45 -34.54 13.95
N GLN A 881 -0.21 -33.38 13.82
CA GLN A 881 -0.14 -32.32 14.84
C GLN A 881 -0.55 -32.79 16.25
N GLY A 882 -1.34 -33.87 16.37
CA GLY A 882 -1.67 -34.49 17.66
C GLY A 882 -0.54 -35.35 18.25
N GLU A 883 0.41 -35.78 17.44
CA GLU A 883 1.58 -36.59 17.81
C GLU A 883 2.87 -35.73 17.93
N ASP A 884 2.99 -34.70 17.11
CA ASP A 884 4.13 -33.77 17.05
C ASP A 884 3.64 -32.32 16.86
N GLU A 885 3.90 -31.45 17.83
CA GLU A 885 3.48 -30.03 17.81
C GLU A 885 4.06 -29.24 16.62
N GLN A 886 5.13 -29.74 15.95
CA GLN A 886 5.80 -29.07 14.84
C GLN A 886 5.34 -29.55 13.45
N ALA A 887 4.43 -30.53 13.36
CA ALA A 887 4.01 -31.14 12.10
C ALA A 887 3.27 -30.19 11.12
N TYR A 888 2.78 -29.04 11.60
CA TYR A 888 2.18 -28.03 10.74
C TYR A 888 3.20 -27.26 9.88
N LEU A 889 4.48 -27.34 10.24
CA LEU A 889 5.60 -26.71 9.55
C LEU A 889 6.19 -27.57 8.44
N THR A 890 5.83 -28.86 8.37
CA THR A 890 6.39 -29.79 7.40
C THR A 890 6.03 -29.37 5.97
N PRO A 891 7.01 -29.24 5.05
CA PRO A 891 6.76 -28.86 3.66
C PRO A 891 5.95 -29.95 2.95
N ILE A 892 5.02 -29.51 2.09
CA ILE A 892 4.18 -30.39 1.27
C ILE A 892 4.55 -30.16 -0.20
N ALA A 893 4.89 -31.23 -0.91
CA ALA A 893 5.25 -31.19 -2.32
C ALA A 893 4.40 -32.17 -3.13
N LYS A 894 3.92 -31.76 -4.31
CA LYS A 894 3.15 -32.59 -5.25
C LYS A 894 3.98 -32.92 -6.48
N VAL A 895 4.08 -34.20 -6.81
CA VAL A 895 4.85 -34.76 -7.93
C VAL A 895 3.92 -35.53 -8.87
N VAL A 896 4.13 -35.41 -10.18
CA VAL A 896 3.36 -36.13 -11.21
C VAL A 896 4.23 -37.22 -11.84
N GLU A 897 3.65 -38.40 -12.09
CA GLU A 897 4.33 -39.52 -12.72
C GLU A 897 5.03 -39.15 -14.05
N GLY A 898 6.34 -39.38 -14.11
CA GLY A 898 7.21 -39.10 -15.24
C GLY A 898 7.87 -37.72 -15.25
N ASN A 899 7.54 -36.86 -14.28
CA ASN A 899 8.14 -35.54 -14.03
C ASN A 899 8.67 -35.45 -12.58
N GLU A 900 9.25 -36.54 -12.07
CA GLU A 900 9.77 -36.60 -10.70
C GLU A 900 10.99 -35.68 -10.49
N SER A 901 10.94 -34.86 -9.42
CA SER A 901 12.09 -34.04 -9.03
C SER A 901 13.21 -34.92 -8.46
N ARG A 902 14.45 -34.42 -8.52
CA ARG A 902 15.63 -35.12 -7.95
C ARG A 902 15.50 -35.33 -6.44
N ALA A 903 14.76 -34.47 -5.76
CA ALA A 903 14.53 -34.56 -4.32
C ALA A 903 13.55 -35.68 -3.97
N PHE A 904 12.47 -35.82 -4.74
CA PHE A 904 11.54 -36.94 -4.60
C PHE A 904 12.24 -38.29 -4.84
N LEU A 905 13.07 -38.38 -5.88
CA LEU A 905 13.85 -39.60 -6.16
C LEU A 905 14.81 -39.96 -5.02
N LYS A 906 15.44 -38.97 -4.39
CA LYS A 906 16.26 -39.21 -3.18
C LYS A 906 15.43 -39.64 -1.98
N ALA A 907 14.21 -39.10 -1.82
CA ALA A 907 13.35 -39.42 -0.69
C ALA A 907 12.88 -40.89 -0.73
N ILE A 908 12.60 -41.43 -1.92
CA ILE A 908 12.28 -42.85 -2.07
C ILE A 908 13.55 -43.74 -1.94
N GLU A 909 14.71 -43.31 -2.46
CA GLU A 909 15.95 -44.10 -2.40
C GLU A 909 16.69 -44.10 -1.04
N ALA A 910 16.26 -43.26 -0.08
CA ALA A 910 16.86 -43.11 1.26
C ALA A 910 16.45 -44.23 2.23
#